data_AF-A0A2K3UT10-F1
#
_entry.id   AF-A0A2K3UT10-F1
#
_cell.length_a   1.000
_cell.length_b   1.000
_cell.length_c   1.000
_cell.angle_alpha   90.00
_cell.angle_beta   90.00
_cell.angle_gamma   90.00
#
_symmetry.space_group_name_H-M   'P 1'
#
loop_
_entity.id
_entity.type
_entity.pdbx_description
1 polymer ?
#
loop_
_entity_poly.entity_id
_entity_poly.type
_entity_poly.pdbx_seq_one_letter_code
_entity_poly.pdbx_strand_id
1 'polypeptide(L)'
;MECRMKEINRFRSPVVTQLVRNSVGFIRRSGTGLTLTLLLAACGSGGSPRAPTVTGKGSISLVATSTDLQGGYLSDQLNLATDVTNGWGPVERDRENGEQVPGDGQPLRLSGVEFSKGLGVHASSSLTFPLGGACTTFRASVGLDDVVRPFGGTVAFQVFADGEKLFDSGVLTAKSPTRDVQVNLTGRQSLKLVVTDGGDHIGYDHADWADARVECTAPTPPPTPAPGPVNTVSYSQSLENFRNPERGDIISYQPGGANDGLPENNPPLTVSGVRDYIQRESVSLPSSLIRFVYILGEWKGAPLPQSFLDRISSDMDVVRQLGLKAIPYFAYSWPLDERQASDAPRDRVLAHIEQLRPVLAANTDVTAFMFAGFIGPWGEWHKSTNDLLGPNDEVNGNTRMIMDKLLDVVPKSRAVVVRYPGLKYQLFDKTPLTQQEAFTGSARSRVGFHNECYMADYHPEVRRIRLADRGYLQQEGLYVPQAEMMDTGCFDFAYAVWKEVPCPELIEEMAITRPDATNQFPVNRVQGDCLPEVKRRTGYRYRLLESRVPLSARAGAGLAVQLTMTNDGFGGIYNPRAIELILRPKGGGQPTRLVVNPPQDTRLFLPAPGTTRVLTLSTTLPAGLAPGQYDVLLALPDPMPSLHSRPEYAIRLANENVWEAGSGFNALGQTLDVQP
;
A
#
# COMPACT_ATOMS: atom_id res chain seq x y z
N MET A 1 2.46 38.07 -38.72
CA MET A 1 1.97 39.44 -38.50
C MET A 1 1.85 39.65 -37.00
N GLU A 2 2.45 40.74 -36.52
CA GLU A 2 2.68 41.06 -35.11
C GLU A 2 1.42 41.08 -34.26
N CYS A 3 1.57 40.73 -32.98
CA CYS A 3 0.84 41.45 -31.92
C CYS A 3 1.69 41.52 -30.66
N ARG A 4 2.10 42.75 -30.33
CA ARG A 4 2.88 43.11 -29.14
C ARG A 4 2.02 43.08 -27.88
N MET A 5 2.65 42.64 -26.79
CA MET A 5 2.32 42.98 -25.41
C MET A 5 2.14 44.49 -25.18
N LYS A 6 1.16 44.85 -24.35
CA LYS A 6 1.23 45.99 -23.43
C LYS A 6 0.71 45.56 -22.06
N GLU A 7 1.60 45.65 -21.08
CA GLU A 7 1.35 45.52 -19.64
C GLU A 7 0.51 46.68 -19.10
N ILE A 8 -0.31 46.42 -18.08
CA ILE A 8 -0.49 47.33 -16.93
C ILE A 8 -0.51 46.50 -15.64
N ASN A 9 0.52 46.71 -14.83
CA ASN A 9 0.64 46.31 -13.42
C ASN A 9 -0.18 47.24 -12.51
N ARG A 10 -0.91 46.67 -11.54
CA ARG A 10 -0.98 47.05 -10.10
C ARG A 10 -2.35 46.71 -9.49
N PHE A 11 -2.39 45.71 -8.61
CA PHE A 11 -2.91 45.80 -7.23
C PHE A 11 -2.43 44.57 -6.44
N ARG A 12 -1.88 44.81 -5.24
CA ARG A 12 -1.39 43.80 -4.28
C ARG A 12 -2.56 43.34 -3.38
N SER A 13 -2.74 42.03 -3.19
CA SER A 13 -2.98 41.31 -1.91
C SER A 13 -3.58 39.89 -2.15
N PRO A 14 -3.21 38.83 -1.39
CA PRO A 14 -3.55 37.45 -1.71
C PRO A 14 -4.70 36.90 -0.83
N VAL A 15 -5.86 36.58 -1.43
CA VAL A 15 -6.86 35.69 -0.80
C VAL A 15 -7.59 34.90 -1.88
N VAL A 16 -7.10 33.71 -2.23
CA VAL A 16 -7.89 32.66 -2.88
C VAL A 16 -7.37 31.30 -2.40
N THR A 17 -8.06 30.68 -1.45
CA THR A 17 -8.37 29.24 -1.37
C THR A 17 -9.24 29.01 -0.12
N GLN A 18 -10.54 29.32 -0.18
CA GLN A 18 -11.53 28.80 0.79
C GLN A 18 -12.96 29.06 0.25
N LEU A 19 -13.49 28.22 -0.64
CA LEU A 19 -14.91 28.30 -1.03
C LEU A 19 -15.42 27.02 -1.71
N VAL A 20 -15.29 25.86 -1.03
CA VAL A 20 -16.22 24.72 -1.19
C VAL A 20 -16.37 23.99 0.16
N ARG A 21 -16.79 24.69 1.21
CA ARG A 21 -17.35 24.10 2.43
C ARG A 21 -18.32 25.12 3.00
N ASN A 22 -19.60 25.00 2.62
CA ASN A 22 -20.78 25.39 3.41
C ASN A 22 -22.00 25.42 2.48
N SER A 23 -22.65 24.27 2.32
CA SER A 23 -24.05 24.15 1.88
C SER A 23 -24.59 22.81 2.33
N VAL A 24 -24.85 22.66 3.63
CA VAL A 24 -25.82 21.67 4.13
C VAL A 24 -26.90 22.45 4.86
N GLY A 25 -27.85 22.95 4.08
CA GLY A 25 -29.08 23.54 4.60
C GLY A 25 -30.12 22.44 4.83
N PHE A 26 -30.69 22.44 6.05
CA PHE A 26 -31.92 21.78 6.49
C PHE A 26 -32.73 20.98 5.44
N ILE A 27 -32.80 19.66 5.62
CA ILE A 27 -33.74 18.78 4.90
C ILE A 27 -35.02 18.62 5.73
N ARG A 28 -36.15 19.19 5.25
CA ARG A 28 -37.48 18.70 5.62
C ARG A 28 -37.85 17.54 4.70
N ARG A 29 -38.25 16.41 5.27
CA ARG A 29 -38.78 15.24 4.54
C ARG A 29 -40.10 15.60 3.86
N SER A 30 -40.12 15.59 2.53
CA SER A 30 -41.30 15.22 1.74
C SER A 30 -40.82 14.43 0.51
N GLY A 31 -41.51 13.33 0.22
CA GLY A 31 -41.04 12.27 -0.67
C GLY A 31 -40.85 12.68 -2.13
N THR A 32 -40.18 11.77 -2.84
CA THR A 32 -39.87 11.69 -4.29
C THR A 32 -38.59 12.39 -4.78
N GLY A 33 -37.55 11.57 -4.97
CA GLY A 33 -36.49 11.69 -5.99
C GLY A 33 -35.50 12.85 -5.94
N LEU A 34 -34.23 12.58 -5.60
CA LEU A 34 -33.12 13.51 -5.82
C LEU A 34 -32.57 13.33 -7.26
N THR A 35 -32.46 14.42 -8.02
CA THR A 35 -31.80 14.44 -9.33
C THR A 35 -30.54 15.32 -9.21
N LEU A 36 -29.35 14.77 -9.48
CA LEU A 36 -28.09 15.50 -9.47
C LEU A 36 -27.60 15.69 -10.91
N THR A 37 -27.51 16.93 -11.39
CA THR A 37 -27.04 17.26 -12.73
C THR A 37 -25.58 17.72 -12.67
N LEU A 38 -24.64 16.96 -13.25
CA LEU A 38 -23.27 17.41 -13.48
C LEU A 38 -23.18 18.11 -14.85
N LEU A 39 -22.77 19.38 -14.89
CA LEU A 39 -22.33 20.04 -16.12
C LEU A 39 -20.82 19.85 -16.30
N LEU A 40 -20.42 19.18 -17.39
CA LEU A 40 -19.05 19.21 -17.91
C LEU A 40 -18.98 20.27 -19.01
N ALA A 41 -18.20 21.33 -18.80
CA ALA A 41 -17.91 22.33 -19.82
C ALA A 41 -16.71 21.87 -20.65
N ALA A 42 -16.95 21.48 -21.90
CA ALA A 42 -15.89 21.25 -22.89
C ALA A 42 -15.60 22.56 -23.63
N CYS A 43 -14.35 22.99 -23.63
CA CYS A 43 -13.89 24.11 -24.46
C CYS A 43 -13.44 23.53 -25.81
N GLY A 44 -14.25 23.74 -26.85
CA GLY A 44 -13.96 23.28 -28.21
C GLY A 44 -14.73 24.09 -29.24
N SER A 45 -14.01 24.83 -30.07
CA SER A 45 -14.54 25.65 -31.14
C SER A 45 -15.05 24.82 -32.32
N GLY A 46 -16.31 25.02 -32.70
CA GLY A 46 -16.83 24.75 -34.05
C GLY A 46 -17.37 23.34 -34.30
N GLY A 47 -18.67 23.16 -34.07
CA GLY A 47 -19.44 21.99 -34.52
C GLY A 47 -20.32 21.43 -33.41
N SER A 48 -21.64 21.58 -33.54
CA SER A 48 -22.63 21.12 -32.55
C SER A 48 -22.55 19.61 -32.31
N PRO A 49 -22.17 19.11 -31.11
CA PRO A 49 -22.30 17.70 -30.79
C PRO A 49 -23.65 17.45 -30.11
N ARG A 50 -24.40 16.45 -30.60
CA ARG A 50 -25.50 15.85 -29.83
C ARG A 50 -24.87 15.12 -28.63
N ALA A 51 -25.17 15.57 -27.42
CA ALA A 51 -24.85 14.83 -26.20
C ALA A 51 -25.66 13.52 -26.13
N PRO A 52 -25.08 12.38 -25.72
CA PRO A 52 -25.85 11.18 -25.45
C PRO A 52 -26.63 11.34 -24.15
N THR A 53 -27.96 11.26 -24.22
CA THR A 53 -28.83 11.18 -23.04
C THR A 53 -28.76 9.78 -22.46
N VAL A 54 -28.08 9.58 -21.33
CA VAL A 54 -28.13 8.33 -20.57
C VAL A 54 -29.23 8.43 -19.53
N THR A 55 -30.40 7.85 -19.81
CA THR A 55 -31.45 7.62 -18.81
C THR A 55 -31.22 6.27 -18.13
N GLY A 56 -30.51 6.27 -17.00
CA GLY A 56 -30.41 5.12 -16.11
C GLY A 56 -30.99 5.45 -14.73
N LYS A 57 -32.06 4.75 -14.32
CA LYS A 57 -32.51 4.75 -12.92
C LYS A 57 -31.57 3.84 -12.12
N GLY A 58 -30.41 4.36 -11.73
CA GLY A 58 -29.50 3.70 -10.79
C GLY A 58 -29.70 4.25 -9.39
N SER A 59 -30.02 3.38 -8.43
CA SER A 59 -29.93 3.71 -7.01
C SER A 59 -28.46 3.69 -6.59
N ILE A 60 -27.89 4.86 -6.30
CA ILE A 60 -26.58 4.99 -5.67
C ILE A 60 -26.78 4.74 -4.17
N SER A 61 -26.36 3.57 -3.68
CA SER A 61 -26.17 3.38 -2.23
C SER A 61 -24.88 4.08 -1.82
N LEU A 62 -24.99 5.30 -1.30
CA LEU A 62 -23.93 5.91 -0.52
C LEU A 62 -23.80 5.12 0.78
N VAL A 63 -22.73 4.34 0.91
CA VAL A 63 -22.33 3.79 2.22
C VAL A 63 -21.82 4.97 3.03
N ALA A 64 -22.60 5.42 4.02
CA ALA A 64 -22.15 6.41 4.98
C ALA A 64 -21.00 5.80 5.80
N THR A 65 -19.79 6.34 5.68
CA THR A 65 -18.72 6.09 6.64
C THR A 65 -19.22 6.59 8.00
N SER A 66 -19.22 5.72 9.02
CA SER A 66 -19.56 6.11 10.39
C SER A 66 -18.74 7.33 10.79
N THR A 67 -19.41 8.36 11.29
CA THR A 67 -18.77 9.57 11.81
C THR A 67 -18.44 9.47 13.29
N ASP A 68 -18.86 8.39 13.96
CA ASP A 68 -18.80 8.24 15.42
C ASP A 68 -17.54 7.50 15.89
N LEU A 69 -17.03 7.86 17.08
CA LEU A 69 -15.92 7.19 17.73
C LEU A 69 -16.17 5.69 17.88
N GLN A 70 -15.12 4.92 17.62
CA GLN A 70 -15.05 3.49 17.88
C GLN A 70 -14.16 3.24 19.10
N GLY A 71 -14.28 2.05 19.71
CA GLY A 71 -13.42 1.67 20.83
C GLY A 71 -11.95 1.70 20.43
N GLY A 72 -11.09 2.29 21.27
CA GLY A 72 -9.67 2.48 20.98
C GLY A 72 -9.16 3.87 21.35
N TYR A 73 -7.93 4.17 20.93
CA TYR A 73 -7.27 5.45 21.21
C TYR A 73 -7.89 6.61 20.42
N LEU A 74 -7.94 7.79 21.04
CA LEU A 74 -8.44 8.99 20.38
C LEU A 74 -7.44 9.54 19.38
N SER A 75 -6.13 9.33 19.56
CA SER A 75 -5.11 9.78 18.61
C SER A 75 -5.22 9.13 17.24
N ASP A 76 -5.55 7.83 17.20
CA ASP A 76 -5.85 7.08 15.97
C ASP A 76 -7.14 7.55 15.27
N GLN A 77 -8.00 8.27 16.01
CA GLN A 77 -9.34 8.68 15.59
C GLN A 77 -9.52 10.21 15.60
N LEU A 78 -8.44 10.98 15.69
CA LEU A 78 -8.48 12.45 15.82
C LEU A 78 -9.15 13.12 14.60
N ASN A 79 -9.15 12.46 13.44
CA ASN A 79 -9.86 12.94 12.23
C ASN A 79 -11.39 12.94 12.38
N LEU A 80 -11.96 12.28 13.40
CA LEU A 80 -13.39 12.27 13.71
C LEU A 80 -13.81 13.43 14.61
N ALA A 81 -12.87 14.22 15.14
CA ALA A 81 -13.20 15.38 15.95
C ALA A 81 -13.90 16.46 15.10
N THR A 82 -15.06 16.92 15.56
CA THR A 82 -15.96 17.82 14.79
C THR A 82 -15.84 19.28 15.19
N ASP A 83 -15.26 19.57 16.35
CA ASP A 83 -15.01 20.92 16.86
C ASP A 83 -13.67 20.90 17.61
N VAL A 84 -12.61 21.36 16.94
CA VAL A 84 -11.22 21.34 17.43
C VAL A 84 -10.70 22.76 17.52
N THR A 85 -10.28 23.15 18.71
CA THR A 85 -9.55 24.39 18.98
C THR A 85 -8.34 24.04 19.83
N ASN A 86 -7.25 24.76 19.60
CA ASN A 86 -6.00 24.61 20.31
C ASN A 86 -5.38 25.99 20.46
N GLY A 87 -4.86 26.31 21.64
CA GLY A 87 -4.42 27.68 21.96
C GLY A 87 -3.18 28.10 21.17
N TRP A 88 -2.31 27.15 20.89
CA TRP A 88 -1.10 27.33 20.10
C TRP A 88 -0.80 26.05 19.31
N GLY A 89 -0.47 26.18 18.02
CA GLY A 89 -0.16 25.01 17.20
C GLY A 89 -1.35 24.07 16.91
N PRO A 90 -1.14 23.02 16.11
CA PRO A 90 -2.12 21.96 15.93
C PRO A 90 -2.18 21.03 17.15
N VAL A 91 -3.29 20.29 17.28
CA VAL A 91 -3.35 19.13 18.21
C VAL A 91 -2.49 18.01 17.63
N GLU A 92 -1.60 17.47 18.45
CA GLU A 92 -0.63 16.47 18.04
C GLU A 92 -1.08 15.06 18.40
N ARG A 93 -0.77 14.11 17.51
CA ARG A 93 -1.06 12.68 17.73
C ARG A 93 0.18 12.01 18.28
N ASP A 94 0.03 11.37 19.44
CA ASP A 94 1.07 10.56 20.09
C ASP A 94 2.37 11.33 20.38
N ARG A 95 2.27 12.67 20.40
CA ARG A 95 3.34 13.63 20.62
C ARG A 95 2.79 14.80 21.40
N GLU A 96 3.65 15.46 22.18
CA GLU A 96 3.31 16.73 22.83
C GLU A 96 3.11 17.84 21.80
N ASN A 97 2.58 19.00 22.21
CA ASN A 97 2.36 20.13 21.32
C ASN A 97 3.68 20.84 20.97
N GLY A 98 4.36 20.44 19.89
CA GLY A 98 5.69 20.98 19.52
C GLY A 98 5.71 22.39 18.91
N GLU A 99 4.67 23.20 19.13
CA GLU A 99 4.40 24.50 18.52
C GLU A 99 3.74 24.46 17.12
N GLN A 100 4.30 25.11 16.10
CA GLN A 100 3.53 25.53 14.91
C GLN A 100 3.44 24.48 13.80
N VAL A 101 4.33 23.48 13.77
CA VAL A 101 4.45 22.56 12.64
C VAL A 101 3.84 21.20 13.00
N PRO A 102 2.82 20.70 12.28
CA PRO A 102 2.27 19.39 12.58
C PRO A 102 3.33 18.27 12.67
N GLY A 103 3.37 17.55 13.79
CA GLY A 103 4.26 16.43 14.06
C GLY A 103 5.67 16.79 14.53
N ASP A 104 5.91 18.06 14.92
CA ASP A 104 7.21 18.52 15.44
C ASP A 104 7.44 18.21 16.93
N GLY A 105 6.37 17.85 17.66
CA GLY A 105 6.43 17.52 19.08
C GLY A 105 7.24 16.28 19.43
N GLN A 106 7.79 16.27 20.64
CA GLN A 106 8.47 15.10 21.23
C GLN A 106 7.46 14.03 21.69
N PRO A 107 7.90 12.80 22.04
CA PRO A 107 7.01 11.83 22.67
C PRO A 107 6.35 12.39 23.94
N LEU A 108 5.05 12.11 24.13
CA LEU A 108 4.28 12.52 25.31
C LEU A 108 4.94 12.03 26.59
N ARG A 109 5.15 12.91 27.56
CA ARG A 109 5.77 12.52 28.83
C ARG A 109 5.15 13.26 30.00
N LEU A 110 4.60 12.48 30.94
CA LEU A 110 4.01 12.99 32.18
C LEU A 110 4.69 12.37 33.40
N SER A 111 5.04 13.17 34.40
CA SER A 111 5.72 12.70 35.62
C SER A 111 7.00 11.89 35.37
N GLY A 112 7.72 12.16 34.27
CA GLY A 112 8.89 11.39 33.87
C GLY A 112 8.58 10.10 33.11
N VAL A 113 7.31 9.74 32.94
CA VAL A 113 6.84 8.53 32.25
C VAL A 113 6.44 8.88 30.81
N GLU A 114 7.00 8.16 29.86
CA GLU A 114 6.68 8.30 28.43
C GLU A 114 5.42 7.51 28.06
N PHE A 115 4.59 8.07 27.19
CA PHE A 115 3.37 7.44 26.69
C PHE A 115 3.43 7.32 25.17
N SER A 116 3.20 6.10 24.66
CA SER A 116 3.22 5.83 23.22
C SER A 116 1.96 6.28 22.49
N LYS A 117 0.87 6.55 23.22
CA LYS A 117 -0.42 6.98 22.67
C LYS A 117 -0.98 8.15 23.45
N GLY A 118 -1.63 9.08 22.75
CA GLY A 118 -2.35 10.20 23.37
C GLY A 118 -2.47 11.42 22.47
N LEU A 119 -3.02 12.51 23.02
CA LEU A 119 -3.16 13.78 22.31
C LEU A 119 -2.39 14.88 23.05
N GLY A 120 -1.43 15.51 22.38
CA GLY A 120 -0.75 16.71 22.86
C GLY A 120 -1.49 17.97 22.42
N VAL A 121 -1.82 18.84 23.36
CA VAL A 121 -2.58 20.08 23.12
C VAL A 121 -1.90 21.26 23.82
N HIS A 122 -2.31 22.46 23.45
CA HIS A 122 -1.93 23.68 24.14
C HIS A 122 -3.18 24.40 24.65
N ALA A 123 -3.19 24.82 25.92
CA ALA A 123 -4.34 25.53 26.47
C ALA A 123 -4.52 26.91 25.81
N SER A 124 -5.74 27.46 25.71
CA SER A 124 -7.00 26.75 25.90
C SER A 124 -7.30 25.86 24.68
N SER A 125 -7.69 24.61 24.91
CA SER A 125 -8.05 23.67 23.85
C SER A 125 -9.41 23.03 24.09
N SER A 126 -10.05 22.63 23.01
CA SER A 126 -11.32 21.91 23.05
C SER A 126 -11.41 20.97 21.86
N LEU A 127 -11.70 19.70 22.12
CA LEU A 127 -11.94 18.67 21.11
C LEU A 127 -13.28 18.00 21.36
N THR A 128 -14.20 18.08 20.40
CA THR A 128 -15.49 17.38 20.46
C THR A 128 -15.51 16.19 19.51
N PHE A 129 -15.92 15.04 20.03
CA PHE A 129 -16.06 13.79 19.31
C PHE A 129 -17.51 13.28 19.40
N PRO A 130 -18.11 12.85 18.29
CA PRO A 130 -19.38 12.13 18.31
C PRO A 130 -19.20 10.70 18.84
N LEU A 131 -20.07 10.26 19.74
CA LEU A 131 -20.04 8.92 20.36
C LEU A 131 -21.12 7.97 19.80
N GLY A 132 -22.19 8.52 19.20
CA GLY A 132 -23.31 7.73 18.66
C GLY A 132 -24.05 6.86 19.69
N GLY A 133 -23.86 7.10 21.00
CA GLY A 133 -24.44 6.27 22.07
C GLY A 133 -23.75 4.92 22.31
N ALA A 134 -22.70 4.59 21.55
CA ALA A 134 -22.07 3.26 21.58
C ALA A 134 -20.95 3.15 22.64
N CYS A 135 -20.40 4.27 23.10
CA CYS A 135 -19.28 4.27 24.03
C CYS A 135 -19.72 4.24 25.49
N THR A 136 -19.01 3.48 26.33
CA THR A 136 -19.36 3.27 27.75
C THR A 136 -18.35 3.88 28.71
N THR A 137 -17.09 4.02 28.31
CA THR A 137 -16.04 4.56 29.19
C THR A 137 -15.09 5.45 28.39
N PHE A 138 -14.65 6.57 28.96
CA PHE A 138 -13.44 7.29 28.54
C PHE A 138 -12.37 7.21 29.61
N ARG A 139 -11.12 6.98 29.21
CA ARG A 139 -9.94 6.93 30.08
C ARG A 139 -8.80 7.76 29.50
N ALA A 140 -8.03 8.40 30.36
CA ALA A 140 -6.76 9.05 30.02
C ALA A 140 -5.94 9.27 31.30
N SER A 141 -4.64 9.50 31.15
CA SER A 141 -3.77 10.10 32.15
C SER A 141 -3.45 11.53 31.70
N VAL A 142 -3.61 12.52 32.58
CA VAL A 142 -3.53 13.94 32.24
C VAL A 142 -2.53 14.71 33.09
N GLY A 143 -1.88 15.70 32.48
CA GLY A 143 -0.91 16.59 33.11
C GLY A 143 -0.29 17.53 32.08
N LEU A 144 0.57 18.46 32.52
CA LEU A 144 1.43 19.20 31.60
C LEU A 144 2.60 18.31 31.17
N ASP A 145 2.99 18.41 29.91
CA ASP A 145 4.11 17.65 29.35
C ASP A 145 5.43 18.04 30.06
N ASP A 146 6.35 17.07 30.16
CA ASP A 146 7.64 17.25 30.80
C ASP A 146 8.49 18.35 30.14
N VAL A 147 8.27 18.67 28.86
CA VAL A 147 9.00 19.72 28.11
C VAL A 147 8.82 21.10 28.74
N VAL A 148 7.66 21.37 29.33
CA VAL A 148 7.35 22.68 29.96
C VAL A 148 7.74 22.77 31.43
N ARG A 149 8.20 21.69 32.06
CA ARG A 149 8.61 21.67 33.47
C ARG A 149 9.58 22.75 33.91
N PRO A 150 10.63 23.08 33.13
CA PRO A 150 11.57 24.12 33.54
C PRO A 150 10.95 25.52 33.53
N PHE A 151 9.85 25.70 32.78
CA PHE A 151 9.28 27.01 32.46
C PHE A 151 8.02 27.33 33.26
N GLY A 152 7.21 26.31 33.59
CA GLY A 152 5.95 26.48 34.31
C GLY A 152 4.76 26.09 33.43
N GLY A 153 3.63 26.75 33.64
CA GLY A 153 2.34 26.46 32.99
C GLY A 153 1.30 25.98 34.01
N THR A 154 0.06 26.41 33.80
CA THR A 154 -1.07 25.98 34.62
C THR A 154 -2.27 25.65 33.76
N VAL A 155 -2.82 24.45 33.95
CA VAL A 155 -3.96 23.97 33.15
C VAL A 155 -4.99 23.28 34.01
N ALA A 156 -6.24 23.24 33.56
CA ALA A 156 -7.23 22.33 34.11
C ALA A 156 -7.86 21.49 33.01
N PHE A 157 -7.91 20.18 33.24
CA PHE A 157 -8.52 19.21 32.34
C PHE A 157 -9.98 19.00 32.71
N GLN A 158 -10.86 19.12 31.74
CA GLN A 158 -12.28 18.90 31.91
C GLN A 158 -12.80 17.95 30.84
N VAL A 159 -13.65 17.02 31.26
CA VAL A 159 -14.36 16.12 30.35
C VAL A 159 -15.84 16.39 30.44
N PHE A 160 -16.46 16.64 29.29
CA PHE A 160 -17.90 16.80 29.17
C PHE A 160 -18.48 15.69 28.30
N ALA A 161 -19.70 15.26 28.61
CA ALA A 161 -20.50 14.44 27.71
C ALA A 161 -21.91 15.03 27.59
N ASP A 162 -22.36 15.26 26.36
CA ASP A 162 -23.65 15.90 26.06
C ASP A 162 -23.86 17.24 26.79
N GLY A 163 -22.78 18.00 26.94
CA GLY A 163 -22.76 19.28 27.64
C GLY A 163 -22.68 19.19 29.17
N GLU A 164 -22.74 18.00 29.77
CA GLU A 164 -22.58 17.79 31.21
C GLU A 164 -21.11 17.55 31.57
N LYS A 165 -20.57 18.28 32.55
CA LYS A 165 -19.19 18.08 33.03
C LYS A 165 -19.12 16.83 33.90
N LEU A 166 -18.38 15.82 33.44
CA LEU A 166 -18.19 14.54 34.13
C LEU A 166 -16.88 14.45 34.92
N PHE A 167 -15.89 15.26 34.55
CA PHE A 167 -14.59 15.31 35.23
C PHE A 167 -14.02 16.73 35.20
N ASP A 168 -13.29 17.06 36.26
CA ASP A 168 -12.48 18.27 36.39
C ASP A 168 -11.26 17.94 37.25
N SER A 169 -10.06 18.17 36.72
CA SER A 169 -8.82 17.89 37.46
C SER A 169 -8.54 18.91 38.57
N GLY A 170 -9.21 20.06 38.55
CA GLY A 170 -8.69 21.29 39.14
C GLY A 170 -7.43 21.78 38.44
N VAL A 171 -6.86 22.89 38.92
CA VAL A 171 -5.62 23.44 38.35
C VAL A 171 -4.45 22.50 38.64
N LEU A 172 -3.78 22.09 37.58
CA LEU A 172 -2.51 21.38 37.57
C LEU A 172 -1.40 22.35 37.18
N THR A 173 -0.22 22.16 37.76
CA THR A 173 1.01 22.88 37.41
C THR A 173 1.99 21.88 36.80
N ALA A 174 3.06 22.34 36.16
CA ALA A 174 4.08 21.43 35.62
C ALA A 174 4.75 20.50 36.66
N LYS A 175 4.57 20.76 37.97
CA LYS A 175 5.03 19.92 39.08
C LYS A 175 3.96 19.00 39.65
N SER A 176 2.71 19.15 39.22
CA SER A 176 1.62 18.28 39.68
C SER A 176 1.87 16.84 39.23
N PRO A 177 1.55 15.84 40.06
CA PRO A 177 1.58 14.46 39.63
C PRO A 177 0.54 14.23 38.53
N THR A 178 0.80 13.25 37.66
CA THR A 178 -0.15 12.77 36.66
C THR A 178 -1.49 12.41 37.32
N ARG A 179 -2.60 12.80 36.69
CA ARG A 179 -3.95 12.50 37.16
C ARG A 179 -4.64 11.53 36.21
N ASP A 180 -5.22 10.47 36.74
CA ASP A 180 -6.01 9.55 35.92
C ASP A 180 -7.46 10.01 35.82
N VAL A 181 -8.00 9.88 34.62
CA VAL A 181 -9.37 10.19 34.25
C VAL A 181 -10.07 8.89 33.90
N GLN A 182 -11.23 8.66 34.49
CA GLN A 182 -12.15 7.60 34.08
C GLN A 182 -13.58 8.11 34.24
N VAL A 183 -14.32 8.25 33.14
CA VAL A 183 -15.72 8.69 33.16
C VAL A 183 -16.63 7.72 32.43
N ASN A 184 -17.88 7.62 32.90
CA ASN A 184 -18.91 6.81 32.28
C ASN A 184 -19.56 7.56 31.11
N LEU A 185 -19.54 6.96 29.92
CA LEU A 185 -20.12 7.48 28.69
C LEU A 185 -21.40 6.75 28.27
N THR A 186 -21.89 5.79 29.06
CA THR A 186 -23.04 4.96 28.69
C THR A 186 -24.24 5.81 28.26
N GLY A 187 -24.67 5.60 27.01
CA GLY A 187 -25.82 6.30 26.41
C GLY A 187 -25.54 7.73 25.93
N ARG A 188 -24.31 8.25 26.10
CA ARG A 188 -23.93 9.61 25.70
C ARG A 188 -23.69 9.73 24.21
N GLN A 189 -24.05 10.87 23.63
CA GLN A 189 -23.98 11.13 22.19
C GLN A 189 -22.72 11.86 21.76
N SER A 190 -22.08 12.58 22.67
CA SER A 190 -20.88 13.38 22.42
C SER A 190 -19.91 13.34 23.60
N LEU A 191 -18.62 13.35 23.30
CA LEU A 191 -17.52 13.51 24.25
C LEU A 191 -16.78 14.80 23.90
N LYS A 192 -16.56 15.68 24.88
CA LYS A 192 -15.78 16.90 24.70
C LYS A 192 -14.66 16.94 25.73
N LEU A 193 -13.43 17.04 25.25
CA LEU A 193 -12.21 17.20 26.04
C LEU A 193 -11.81 18.68 26.02
N VAL A 194 -11.60 19.27 27.19
CA VAL A 194 -11.25 20.69 27.33
C VAL A 194 -10.03 20.83 28.22
N VAL A 195 -9.08 21.67 27.81
CA VAL A 195 -7.98 22.16 28.65
C VAL A 195 -8.12 23.66 28.78
N THR A 196 -8.22 24.17 30.00
CA THR A 196 -8.25 25.62 30.29
C THR A 196 -6.86 26.11 30.69
N ASP A 197 -6.62 27.41 30.60
CA ASP A 197 -5.35 28.11 30.92
C ASP A 197 -5.08 28.33 32.42
N GLY A 198 -5.71 27.50 33.28
CA GLY A 198 -5.58 27.56 34.74
C GLY A 198 -5.90 28.89 35.43
N GLY A 199 -6.33 29.92 34.69
CA GLY A 199 -6.60 31.28 35.17
C GLY A 199 -5.41 32.25 35.14
N ASP A 200 -4.27 31.89 34.54
CA ASP A 200 -3.06 32.73 34.47
C ASP A 200 -2.46 32.92 33.06
N HIS A 201 -3.29 32.78 32.03
CA HIS A 201 -2.97 32.85 30.59
C HIS A 201 -2.25 31.59 30.07
N ILE A 202 -2.10 31.49 28.74
CA ILE A 202 -1.69 30.25 28.05
C ILE A 202 -0.19 29.93 28.11
N GLY A 203 0.60 30.61 28.94
CA GLY A 203 2.06 30.54 28.86
C GLY A 203 2.61 29.17 29.29
N TYR A 204 3.24 28.44 28.35
CA TYR A 204 3.82 27.10 28.60
C TYR A 204 2.79 26.01 28.94
N ASP A 205 1.55 26.16 28.46
CA ASP A 205 0.46 25.23 28.76
C ASP A 205 0.41 24.04 27.78
N HIS A 206 1.55 23.36 27.61
CA HIS A 206 1.61 22.11 26.84
C HIS A 206 1.03 21.00 27.71
N ALA A 207 -0.10 20.46 27.29
CA ALA A 207 -0.94 19.59 28.09
C ALA A 207 -1.24 18.30 27.33
N ASP A 208 -1.15 17.17 28.03
CA ASP A 208 -1.33 15.86 27.40
C ASP A 208 -2.59 15.17 27.91
N TRP A 209 -3.37 14.65 26.97
CA TRP A 209 -4.29 13.55 27.20
C TRP A 209 -3.57 12.23 26.86
N ALA A 210 -2.68 11.79 27.74
CA ALA A 210 -1.91 10.56 27.56
C ALA A 210 -2.79 9.31 27.72
N ASP A 211 -2.52 8.26 26.96
CA ASP A 211 -3.28 7.00 26.95
C ASP A 211 -4.80 7.18 26.71
N ALA A 212 -5.19 8.31 26.08
CA ALA A 212 -6.57 8.71 25.89
C ALA A 212 -7.33 7.77 24.97
N ARG A 213 -8.33 7.07 25.50
CA ARG A 213 -9.10 6.04 24.80
C ARG A 213 -10.54 5.98 25.26
N VAL A 214 -11.40 5.46 24.38
CA VAL A 214 -12.76 5.07 24.71
C VAL A 214 -12.93 3.56 24.65
N GLU A 215 -13.69 3.03 25.61
CA GLU A 215 -14.28 1.71 25.53
C GLU A 215 -15.67 1.89 24.96
N CYS A 216 -15.96 1.24 23.83
CA CYS A 216 -17.29 1.24 23.27
C CYS A 216 -17.84 -0.17 23.24
N THR A 217 -19.08 -0.31 23.70
CA THR A 217 -19.88 -1.45 23.32
C THR A 217 -20.07 -1.33 21.82
N ALA A 218 -19.35 -2.17 21.06
CA ALA A 218 -19.84 -2.53 19.74
C ALA A 218 -21.34 -2.81 19.90
N PRO A 219 -22.23 -2.34 19.01
CA PRO A 219 -23.62 -2.72 19.07
C PRO A 219 -23.62 -4.23 19.28
N THR A 220 -24.08 -4.66 20.44
CA THR A 220 -24.07 -6.08 20.76
C THR A 220 -24.92 -6.67 19.64
N PRO A 221 -24.36 -7.53 18.77
CA PRO A 221 -25.24 -8.28 17.89
C PRO A 221 -26.27 -8.90 18.84
N PRO A 222 -27.58 -8.88 18.52
CA PRO A 222 -28.55 -9.65 19.29
C PRO A 222 -27.90 -10.99 19.62
N PRO A 223 -27.89 -11.40 20.91
CA PRO A 223 -26.94 -12.37 21.47
C PRO A 223 -26.69 -13.41 20.41
N THR A 224 -25.45 -13.44 19.86
CA THR A 224 -25.11 -14.36 18.79
C THR A 224 -25.65 -15.71 19.24
N PRO A 225 -26.70 -16.24 18.57
CA PRO A 225 -27.19 -17.56 18.95
C PRO A 225 -25.95 -18.44 18.96
N ALA A 226 -25.74 -19.18 20.06
CA ALA A 226 -24.56 -20.03 20.25
C ALA A 226 -24.17 -20.62 18.90
N PRO A 227 -22.92 -20.42 18.40
CA PRO A 227 -22.60 -20.54 16.99
C PRO A 227 -23.29 -21.79 16.47
N GLY A 228 -24.24 -21.57 15.55
CA GLY A 228 -24.95 -22.67 14.92
C GLY A 228 -23.91 -23.69 14.44
N PRO A 229 -24.28 -24.97 14.35
CA PRO A 229 -23.33 -26.02 13.98
C PRO A 229 -22.49 -25.57 12.78
N VAL A 230 -21.16 -25.64 12.94
CA VAL A 230 -20.21 -25.25 11.91
C VAL A 230 -19.71 -26.50 11.20
N ASN A 231 -19.56 -26.43 9.89
CA ASN A 231 -18.85 -27.44 9.14
C ASN A 231 -17.37 -27.06 9.05
N THR A 232 -16.50 -28.05 9.23
CA THR A 232 -15.05 -27.88 9.15
C THR A 232 -14.51 -28.67 7.97
N VAL A 233 -13.71 -28.03 7.13
CA VAL A 233 -13.02 -28.67 6.01
C VAL A 233 -11.52 -28.40 6.12
N SER A 234 -10.72 -29.46 6.03
CA SER A 234 -9.27 -29.39 5.93
C SER A 234 -8.84 -29.52 4.47
N TYR A 235 -7.73 -28.88 4.10
CA TYR A 235 -7.28 -28.81 2.71
C TYR A 235 -5.87 -29.35 2.54
N SER A 236 -5.68 -30.13 1.46
CA SER A 236 -4.38 -30.61 1.03
C SER A 236 -3.61 -29.52 0.27
N GLN A 237 -2.28 -29.55 0.40
CA GLN A 237 -1.38 -28.69 -0.37
C GLN A 237 -1.33 -29.14 -1.82
N SER A 238 -1.34 -28.19 -2.76
CA SER A 238 -0.94 -28.45 -4.14
C SER A 238 0.57 -28.20 -4.32
N LEU A 239 1.25 -29.16 -4.93
CA LEU A 239 2.63 -29.01 -5.42
C LEU A 239 2.68 -28.51 -6.87
N GLU A 240 1.55 -28.15 -7.46
CA GLU A 240 1.50 -27.55 -8.78
C GLU A 240 2.23 -26.21 -8.77
N ASN A 241 2.99 -26.01 -9.83
CA ASN A 241 3.70 -24.76 -10.06
C ASN A 241 2.88 -23.88 -10.98
N PHE A 242 2.10 -22.99 -10.38
CA PHE A 242 1.13 -22.15 -11.08
C PHE A 242 1.46 -20.67 -10.95
N ARG A 243 0.90 -19.91 -11.89
CA ARG A 243 1.00 -18.47 -11.97
C ARG A 243 0.14 -17.81 -10.91
N ASN A 244 0.69 -16.81 -10.24
CA ASN A 244 -0.02 -15.88 -9.38
C ASN A 244 0.48 -14.47 -9.70
N PRO A 245 -0.36 -13.42 -9.64
CA PRO A 245 0.06 -12.07 -10.00
C PRO A 245 1.21 -11.57 -9.14
N GLU A 246 2.04 -10.69 -9.70
CA GLU A 246 3.04 -9.91 -8.95
C GLU A 246 4.16 -10.75 -8.28
N ARG A 247 4.35 -12.00 -8.72
CA ARG A 247 5.41 -12.89 -8.22
C ARG A 247 6.01 -13.81 -9.28
N GLY A 248 7.16 -14.38 -8.95
CA GLY A 248 7.83 -15.43 -9.72
C GLY A 248 8.78 -14.88 -10.78
N ASP A 249 8.97 -15.63 -11.86
CA ASP A 249 9.95 -15.24 -12.86
C ASP A 249 9.53 -13.99 -13.65
N ILE A 250 10.53 -13.16 -13.95
CA ILE A 250 10.47 -11.96 -14.77
C ILE A 250 10.85 -12.33 -16.20
N ILE A 251 9.96 -12.02 -17.13
CA ILE A 251 10.27 -11.92 -18.56
C ILE A 251 10.99 -10.59 -18.77
N SER A 252 12.23 -10.58 -19.24
CA SER A 252 12.91 -9.34 -19.60
C SER A 252 12.68 -9.03 -21.07
N TYR A 253 12.05 -7.89 -21.35
CA TYR A 253 11.82 -7.39 -22.70
C TYR A 253 12.45 -6.01 -22.87
N GLN A 254 13.15 -5.83 -23.98
CA GLN A 254 13.77 -4.56 -24.36
C GLN A 254 12.99 -4.01 -25.55
N PRO A 255 11.98 -3.14 -25.35
CA PRO A 255 11.36 -2.43 -26.44
C PRO A 255 12.44 -1.56 -27.07
N GLY A 256 12.75 -1.81 -28.34
CA GLY A 256 13.89 -1.20 -29.04
C GLY A 256 14.00 0.30 -28.74
N GLY A 257 15.20 0.69 -28.31
CA GLY A 257 15.60 2.08 -28.17
C GLY A 257 16.47 2.48 -29.33
N ALA A 258 16.73 3.77 -29.41
CA ALA A 258 17.52 4.31 -30.48
C ALA A 258 18.90 4.67 -29.89
N ASN A 259 19.81 3.70 -29.91
CA ASN A 259 21.27 3.80 -29.96
C ASN A 259 21.93 2.46 -29.60
N ASP A 260 22.10 1.54 -30.55
CA ASP A 260 22.79 0.29 -30.21
C ASP A 260 23.34 -0.54 -31.38
N GLY A 261 23.16 -0.17 -32.65
CA GLY A 261 23.56 -1.05 -33.76
C GLY A 261 22.82 -2.40 -33.79
N LEU A 262 21.85 -2.59 -32.90
CA LEU A 262 20.70 -3.46 -33.11
C LEU A 262 19.77 -2.72 -34.09
N PRO A 263 19.19 -3.39 -35.10
CA PRO A 263 18.39 -2.70 -36.10
C PRO A 263 17.30 -1.88 -35.43
N GLU A 264 17.02 -0.68 -35.98
CA GLU A 264 15.93 0.27 -35.64
C GLU A 264 14.51 -0.36 -35.56
N ASN A 265 14.40 -1.67 -35.76
CA ASN A 265 13.21 -2.44 -35.98
C ASN A 265 12.96 -3.45 -34.86
N ASN A 266 12.96 -3.04 -33.59
CA ASN A 266 12.26 -3.88 -32.61
C ASN A 266 10.75 -3.55 -32.72
N PRO A 267 9.93 -4.44 -33.31
CA PRO A 267 8.54 -4.13 -33.57
C PRO A 267 7.78 -3.76 -32.28
N PRO A 268 6.63 -3.08 -32.40
CA PRO A 268 5.65 -2.99 -31.32
C PRO A 268 5.51 -4.30 -30.57
N LEU A 269 5.42 -4.25 -29.25
CA LEU A 269 5.15 -5.46 -28.47
C LEU A 269 3.82 -6.02 -28.97
N THR A 270 3.79 -7.31 -29.28
CA THR A 270 2.56 -7.99 -29.69
C THR A 270 2.22 -9.10 -28.70
N VAL A 271 0.93 -9.37 -28.55
CA VAL A 271 0.44 -10.48 -27.74
C VAL A 271 1.06 -11.81 -28.19
N SER A 272 1.14 -12.05 -29.50
CA SER A 272 1.79 -13.25 -30.06
C SER A 272 3.29 -13.24 -29.77
N GLY A 273 4.00 -12.13 -29.97
CA GLY A 273 5.42 -12.04 -29.72
C GLY A 273 5.81 -12.38 -28.28
N VAL A 274 5.03 -11.90 -27.29
CA VAL A 274 5.27 -12.26 -25.88
C VAL A 274 4.92 -13.72 -25.61
N ARG A 275 3.82 -14.26 -26.16
CA ARG A 275 3.48 -15.68 -25.99
C ARG A 275 4.55 -16.59 -26.59
N ASP A 276 5.04 -16.27 -27.77
CA ASP A 276 6.12 -17.01 -28.43
C ASP A 276 7.41 -16.91 -27.62
N TYR A 277 7.72 -15.72 -27.07
CA TYR A 277 8.88 -15.56 -26.18
C TYR A 277 8.74 -16.43 -24.93
N ILE A 278 7.59 -16.38 -24.25
CA ILE A 278 7.32 -17.24 -23.09
C ILE A 278 7.48 -18.71 -23.48
N GLN A 279 6.93 -19.15 -24.61
CA GLN A 279 7.03 -20.54 -25.06
C GLN A 279 8.47 -20.95 -25.43
N ARG A 280 9.25 -20.09 -26.07
CA ARG A 280 10.65 -20.36 -26.44
C ARG A 280 11.57 -20.39 -25.23
N GLU A 281 11.42 -19.43 -24.33
CA GLU A 281 12.21 -19.29 -23.11
C GLU A 281 11.65 -20.16 -21.96
N SER A 282 10.64 -21.00 -22.24
CA SER A 282 10.05 -21.93 -21.27
C SER A 282 11.03 -23.04 -20.88
N VAL A 283 12.02 -22.68 -20.08
CA VAL A 283 12.65 -23.57 -19.11
C VAL A 283 12.03 -23.24 -17.75
N SER A 284 10.83 -23.78 -17.52
CA SER A 284 10.28 -24.12 -16.19
C SER A 284 9.32 -23.20 -15.40
N LEU A 285 8.88 -22.00 -15.84
CA LEU A 285 7.82 -21.25 -15.11
C LEU A 285 6.72 -20.53 -15.93
N PRO A 286 5.47 -20.50 -15.41
CA PRO A 286 4.48 -19.54 -15.86
C PRO A 286 4.71 -18.18 -15.19
N SER A 287 5.50 -17.32 -15.84
CA SER A 287 5.82 -15.96 -15.38
C SER A 287 4.59 -15.07 -15.26
N SER A 288 4.51 -14.26 -14.21
CA SER A 288 3.46 -13.23 -14.05
C SER A 288 3.94 -11.80 -14.28
N LEU A 289 5.25 -11.64 -14.41
CA LEU A 289 5.95 -10.38 -14.46
C LEU A 289 6.68 -10.21 -15.79
N ILE A 290 6.66 -8.99 -16.31
CA ILE A 290 7.48 -8.57 -17.45
C ILE A 290 8.20 -7.28 -17.11
N ARG A 291 9.52 -7.28 -17.19
CA ARG A 291 10.36 -6.08 -17.07
C ARG A 291 10.54 -5.46 -18.44
N PHE A 292 10.26 -4.16 -18.55
CA PHE A 292 10.58 -3.37 -19.73
C PHE A 292 11.82 -2.54 -19.47
N VAL A 293 12.86 -2.72 -20.27
CA VAL A 293 14.05 -1.85 -20.24
C VAL A 293 13.93 -0.83 -21.36
N TYR A 294 13.38 0.33 -21.06
CA TYR A 294 13.19 1.45 -21.98
C TYR A 294 14.47 2.28 -22.11
N ILE A 295 15.02 2.36 -23.32
CA ILE A 295 16.31 3.02 -23.56
C ILE A 295 16.08 4.45 -24.07
N LEU A 296 16.64 5.41 -23.33
CA LEU A 296 16.42 6.85 -23.50
C LEU A 296 17.64 7.58 -24.10
N GLY A 297 18.64 6.83 -24.57
CA GLY A 297 19.95 7.36 -24.95
C GLY A 297 19.91 8.49 -25.97
N GLU A 298 19.00 8.41 -26.93
CA GLU A 298 18.76 9.45 -27.94
C GLU A 298 18.31 10.80 -27.38
N TRP A 299 17.63 10.79 -26.23
CA TRP A 299 17.02 11.98 -25.65
C TRP A 299 17.81 12.55 -24.47
N LYS A 300 19.10 12.19 -24.29
CA LYS A 300 19.96 12.79 -23.25
C LYS A 300 20.03 14.32 -23.30
N GLY A 301 19.81 14.92 -24.47
CA GLY A 301 19.79 16.37 -24.67
C GLY A 301 18.40 16.97 -24.91
N ALA A 302 17.35 16.15 -25.09
CA ALA A 302 16.05 16.58 -25.60
C ALA A 302 14.89 15.97 -24.79
N PRO A 303 13.66 16.52 -24.82
CA PRO A 303 12.52 15.87 -24.18
C PRO A 303 12.19 14.51 -24.80
N LEU A 304 11.55 13.62 -24.03
CA LEU A 304 10.97 12.38 -24.57
C LEU A 304 9.87 12.73 -25.59
N PRO A 305 9.86 12.14 -26.79
CA PRO A 305 8.83 12.40 -27.78
C PRO A 305 7.50 11.75 -27.36
N GLN A 306 6.38 12.35 -27.76
CA GLN A 306 5.05 11.81 -27.44
C GLN A 306 4.87 10.37 -27.96
N SER A 307 5.42 10.06 -29.15
CA SER A 307 5.39 8.71 -29.73
C SER A 307 6.03 7.65 -28.82
N PHE A 308 7.04 8.01 -28.05
CA PHE A 308 7.66 7.11 -27.07
C PHE A 308 6.75 6.90 -25.86
N LEU A 309 6.10 7.95 -25.35
CA LEU A 309 5.11 7.83 -24.27
C LEU A 309 3.89 7.00 -24.68
N ASP A 310 3.43 7.17 -25.92
CA ASP A 310 2.34 6.38 -26.51
C ASP A 310 2.75 4.92 -26.66
N ARG A 311 4.02 4.65 -27.00
CA ARG A 311 4.56 3.29 -27.06
C ARG A 311 4.52 2.59 -25.70
N ILE A 312 4.89 3.27 -24.61
CA ILE A 312 4.78 2.70 -23.25
C ILE A 312 3.33 2.30 -22.97
N SER A 313 2.36 3.17 -23.30
CA SER A 313 0.93 2.85 -23.12
C SER A 313 0.51 1.62 -23.93
N SER A 314 0.94 1.53 -25.18
CA SER A 314 0.67 0.37 -26.04
C SER A 314 1.28 -0.92 -25.49
N ASP A 315 2.49 -0.88 -24.93
CA ASP A 315 3.11 -2.05 -24.32
C ASP A 315 2.32 -2.49 -23.08
N MET A 316 1.86 -1.55 -22.25
CA MET A 316 1.02 -1.81 -21.07
C MET A 316 -0.35 -2.40 -21.45
N ASP A 317 -0.92 -2.02 -22.59
CA ASP A 317 -2.14 -2.64 -23.11
C ASP A 317 -1.95 -4.11 -23.48
N VAL A 318 -0.80 -4.47 -24.06
CA VAL A 318 -0.45 -5.86 -24.34
C VAL A 318 -0.26 -6.65 -23.04
N VAL A 319 0.41 -6.06 -22.05
CA VAL A 319 0.52 -6.66 -20.70
C VAL A 319 -0.86 -6.93 -20.11
N ARG A 320 -1.77 -5.95 -20.21
CA ARG A 320 -3.16 -6.09 -19.76
C ARG A 320 -3.87 -7.22 -20.49
N GLN A 321 -3.71 -7.37 -21.80
CA GLN A 321 -4.32 -8.45 -22.58
C GLN A 321 -3.79 -9.86 -22.22
N LEU A 322 -2.52 -9.95 -21.83
CA LEU A 322 -1.87 -11.20 -21.42
C LEU A 322 -2.11 -11.57 -19.96
N GLY A 323 -2.76 -10.70 -19.19
CA GLY A 323 -2.95 -10.90 -17.77
C GLY A 323 -1.68 -10.68 -16.95
N LEU A 324 -0.63 -10.06 -17.53
CA LEU A 324 0.68 -9.86 -16.90
C LEU A 324 0.72 -8.58 -16.05
N LYS A 325 1.78 -8.44 -15.26
CA LYS A 325 2.14 -7.22 -14.54
C LYS A 325 3.51 -6.73 -15.00
N ALA A 326 3.67 -5.43 -15.20
CA ALA A 326 4.85 -4.79 -15.74
C ALA A 326 5.78 -4.26 -14.63
N ILE A 327 7.08 -4.29 -14.91
CA ILE A 327 8.14 -3.63 -14.16
C ILE A 327 8.83 -2.66 -15.12
N PRO A 328 8.41 -1.38 -15.15
CA PRO A 328 9.10 -0.36 -15.95
C PRO A 328 10.51 -0.13 -15.42
N TYR A 329 11.47 -0.01 -16.33
CA TYR A 329 12.86 0.32 -16.05
C TYR A 329 13.38 1.22 -17.18
N PHE A 330 14.02 2.34 -16.83
CA PHE A 330 14.47 3.33 -17.81
C PHE A 330 15.97 3.51 -17.69
N ALA A 331 16.68 3.49 -18.82
CA ALA A 331 18.13 3.61 -18.86
C ALA A 331 18.58 4.49 -20.03
N TYR A 332 19.69 5.22 -19.90
CA TYR A 332 20.22 6.03 -20.99
C TYR A 332 21.26 5.29 -21.86
N SER A 333 21.69 4.11 -21.43
CA SER A 333 22.71 3.33 -22.10
C SER A 333 22.47 1.86 -21.82
N TRP A 334 22.23 1.08 -22.87
CA TRP A 334 22.05 -0.36 -22.85
C TRP A 334 22.17 -0.85 -24.30
N PRO A 335 22.83 -1.99 -24.60
CA PRO A 335 23.73 -2.78 -23.76
C PRO A 335 25.19 -2.28 -23.87
N LEU A 336 25.41 -0.96 -24.00
CA LEU A 336 26.74 -0.38 -24.24
C LEU A 336 27.76 -0.80 -23.17
N ASP A 337 29.03 -0.93 -23.59
CA ASP A 337 30.17 -1.08 -22.67
C ASP A 337 30.14 0.05 -21.62
N GLU A 338 30.39 -0.29 -20.36
CA GLU A 338 30.34 0.65 -19.24
C GLU A 338 31.25 1.88 -19.42
N ARG A 339 32.33 1.75 -20.21
CA ARG A 339 33.26 2.83 -20.53
C ARG A 339 32.68 3.83 -21.53
N GLN A 340 31.67 3.43 -22.29
CA GLN A 340 30.95 4.25 -23.28
C GLN A 340 29.60 4.74 -22.74
N ALA A 341 29.09 4.09 -21.70
CA ALA A 341 27.85 4.46 -21.04
C ALA A 341 27.93 5.85 -20.38
N SER A 342 26.85 6.61 -20.51
CA SER A 342 26.67 7.92 -19.89
C SER A 342 25.20 8.14 -19.54
N ASP A 343 24.96 8.85 -18.45
CA ASP A 343 23.64 9.35 -18.06
C ASP A 343 23.37 10.74 -18.64
N ALA A 344 22.13 11.23 -18.49
CA ALA A 344 21.77 12.60 -18.85
C ALA A 344 22.08 13.58 -17.69
N PRO A 345 22.24 14.90 -17.95
CA PRO A 345 22.33 15.89 -16.90
C PRO A 345 21.11 15.85 -15.96
N ARG A 346 21.29 16.16 -14.67
CA ARG A 346 20.25 16.07 -13.63
C ARG A 346 18.91 16.66 -14.07
N ASP A 347 18.91 17.89 -14.58
CA ASP A 347 17.67 18.59 -14.93
C ASP A 347 16.92 17.89 -16.08
N ARG A 348 17.66 17.24 -17.00
CA ARG A 348 17.06 16.39 -18.04
C ARG A 348 16.45 15.13 -17.45
N VAL A 349 17.12 14.48 -16.50
CA VAL A 349 16.59 13.30 -15.79
C VAL A 349 15.29 13.64 -15.06
N LEU A 350 15.27 14.74 -14.31
CA LEU A 350 14.08 15.21 -13.60
C LEU A 350 12.93 15.54 -14.57
N ALA A 351 13.24 16.16 -15.72
CA ALA A 351 12.26 16.44 -16.76
C ALA A 351 11.68 15.16 -17.39
N HIS A 352 12.52 14.16 -17.68
CA HIS A 352 12.07 12.87 -18.20
C HIS A 352 11.18 12.13 -17.22
N ILE A 353 11.55 12.09 -15.94
CA ILE A 353 10.71 11.48 -14.91
C ILE A 353 9.35 12.19 -14.85
N GLU A 354 9.30 13.53 -14.93
CA GLU A 354 8.03 14.25 -14.99
C GLU A 354 7.19 13.91 -16.24
N GLN A 355 7.81 13.79 -17.42
CA GLN A 355 7.11 13.40 -18.66
C GLN A 355 6.46 12.01 -18.57
N LEU A 356 6.96 11.13 -17.70
CA LEU A 356 6.41 9.79 -17.48
C LEU A 356 5.18 9.77 -16.55
N ARG A 357 4.89 10.85 -15.82
CA ARG A 357 3.77 10.88 -14.85
C ARG A 357 2.44 10.44 -15.44
N PRO A 358 1.98 10.95 -16.60
CA PRO A 358 0.66 10.59 -17.11
C PRO A 358 0.57 9.10 -17.48
N VAL A 359 1.62 8.55 -18.09
CA VAL A 359 1.62 7.15 -18.54
C VAL A 359 1.75 6.17 -17.38
N LEU A 360 2.55 6.50 -16.36
CA LEU A 360 2.66 5.67 -15.14
C LEU A 360 1.36 5.70 -14.34
N ALA A 361 0.71 6.86 -14.22
CA ALA A 361 -0.58 6.99 -13.54
C ALA A 361 -1.69 6.19 -14.27
N ALA A 362 -1.79 6.34 -15.59
CA ALA A 362 -2.80 5.66 -16.41
C ALA A 362 -2.66 4.13 -16.40
N ASN A 363 -1.45 3.61 -16.20
CA ASN A 363 -1.14 2.17 -16.22
C ASN A 363 -0.76 1.62 -14.85
N THR A 364 -1.19 2.29 -13.77
CA THR A 364 -0.99 1.82 -12.40
C THR A 364 -1.53 0.39 -12.21
N ASP A 365 -2.62 0.06 -12.90
CA ASP A 365 -3.30 -1.22 -12.76
C ASP A 365 -2.43 -2.42 -13.12
N VAL A 366 -1.69 -2.33 -14.22
CA VAL A 366 -0.77 -3.37 -14.65
C VAL A 366 0.66 -3.20 -14.15
N THR A 367 1.02 -2.09 -13.49
CA THR A 367 2.36 -1.93 -12.91
C THR A 367 2.47 -2.72 -11.60
N ALA A 368 3.49 -3.57 -11.44
CA ALA A 368 3.80 -4.25 -10.17
C ALA A 368 4.59 -3.33 -9.23
N PHE A 369 5.74 -2.87 -9.70
CA PHE A 369 6.63 -1.87 -9.11
C PHE A 369 7.52 -1.31 -10.22
N MET A 370 8.32 -0.29 -9.94
CA MET A 370 9.24 0.32 -10.91
C MET A 370 10.69 0.20 -10.43
N PHE A 371 11.61 -0.19 -11.31
CA PHE A 371 13.04 -0.05 -11.02
C PHE A 371 13.46 1.42 -11.13
N ALA A 372 14.33 1.87 -10.22
CA ALA A 372 14.66 3.29 -10.08
C ALA A 372 15.23 3.90 -11.37
N GLY A 373 16.18 3.23 -12.04
CA GLY A 373 16.65 3.60 -13.37
C GLY A 373 17.43 4.91 -13.46
N PHE A 374 17.66 5.37 -14.68
CA PHE A 374 18.22 6.67 -15.09
C PHE A 374 19.68 6.95 -14.72
N ILE A 375 20.16 6.55 -13.55
CA ILE A 375 21.50 6.93 -13.09
C ILE A 375 22.53 5.91 -13.55
N GLY A 376 23.57 6.40 -14.23
CA GLY A 376 24.71 5.59 -14.63
C GLY A 376 24.48 4.62 -15.78
N PRO A 377 25.50 3.78 -16.06
CA PRO A 377 25.39 2.66 -16.97
C PRO A 377 24.19 1.79 -16.62
N TRP A 378 23.45 1.39 -17.66
CA TRP A 378 22.25 0.54 -17.56
C TRP A 378 21.11 1.05 -16.65
N GLY A 379 21.24 2.23 -16.05
CA GLY A 379 20.28 2.80 -15.08
C GLY A 379 20.43 2.25 -13.65
N GLU A 380 21.57 1.66 -13.31
CA GLU A 380 21.74 0.80 -12.13
C GLU A 380 22.31 1.49 -10.89
N TRP A 381 22.66 2.79 -10.96
CA TRP A 381 23.15 3.56 -9.81
C TRP A 381 24.46 3.01 -9.21
N HIS A 382 25.47 2.76 -10.04
CA HIS A 382 26.82 2.41 -9.57
C HIS A 382 27.93 3.36 -10.09
N LYS A 383 27.53 4.36 -10.88
CA LYS A 383 28.42 5.35 -11.51
C LYS A 383 27.58 6.49 -12.07
N SER A 384 28.19 7.66 -12.27
CA SER A 384 27.53 8.75 -13.00
C SER A 384 28.54 9.53 -13.83
N THR A 385 28.08 10.04 -14.98
CA THR A 385 28.84 10.99 -15.81
C THR A 385 28.44 12.45 -15.58
N ASN A 386 27.37 12.68 -14.80
CA ASN A 386 26.79 13.99 -14.51
C ASN A 386 26.60 14.24 -13.00
N ASP A 387 27.43 13.62 -12.15
CA ASP A 387 27.39 13.79 -10.69
C ASP A 387 26.00 13.46 -10.08
N LEU A 388 25.30 12.48 -10.66
CA LEU A 388 24.00 12.01 -10.15
C LEU A 388 24.17 11.01 -9.00
N LEU A 389 25.39 10.50 -8.81
CA LEU A 389 25.81 9.59 -7.75
C LEU A 389 27.31 9.83 -7.50
N GLY A 390 27.70 9.82 -6.23
CA GLY A 390 29.09 9.96 -5.82
C GLY A 390 29.92 8.69 -6.06
N PRO A 391 31.24 8.75 -5.81
CA PRO A 391 32.11 7.58 -5.90
C PRO A 391 31.68 6.50 -4.88
N ASN A 392 31.92 5.22 -5.20
CA ASN A 392 31.55 4.07 -4.35
C ASN A 392 30.06 4.05 -3.97
N ASP A 393 29.20 4.41 -4.91
CA ASP A 393 27.74 4.42 -4.78
C ASP A 393 27.23 5.36 -3.66
N GLU A 394 27.95 6.45 -3.41
CA GLU A 394 27.58 7.44 -2.39
C GLU A 394 26.38 8.29 -2.85
N VAL A 395 25.30 8.26 -2.08
CA VAL A 395 24.09 9.06 -2.33
C VAL A 395 24.39 10.54 -2.06
N ASN A 396 24.36 11.35 -3.12
CA ASN A 396 24.56 12.79 -3.04
C ASN A 396 23.23 13.57 -3.16
N GLY A 397 23.29 14.90 -3.18
CA GLY A 397 22.10 15.76 -3.30
C GLY A 397 21.30 15.53 -4.59
N ASN A 398 21.97 15.27 -5.71
CA ASN A 398 21.31 15.00 -6.99
C ASN A 398 20.61 13.64 -6.98
N THR A 399 21.24 12.62 -6.36
CA THR A 399 20.63 11.31 -6.15
C THR A 399 19.31 11.44 -5.37
N ARG A 400 19.31 12.22 -4.28
CA ARG A 400 18.11 12.46 -3.46
C ARG A 400 17.00 13.16 -4.25
N MET A 401 17.35 14.21 -5.01
CA MET A 401 16.38 14.90 -5.87
C MET A 401 15.74 13.97 -6.91
N ILE A 402 16.52 13.06 -7.49
CA ILE A 402 16.00 12.06 -8.44
C ILE A 402 15.08 11.07 -7.72
N MET A 403 15.47 10.56 -6.55
CA MET A 403 14.64 9.64 -5.77
C MET A 403 13.31 10.30 -5.33
N ASP A 404 13.37 11.52 -4.82
CA ASP A 404 12.18 12.28 -4.44
C ASP A 404 11.26 12.47 -5.65
N LYS A 405 11.85 12.74 -6.83
CA LYS A 405 11.08 12.89 -8.05
C LYS A 405 10.43 11.59 -8.51
N LEU A 406 11.13 10.46 -8.41
CA LEU A 406 10.58 9.14 -8.68
C LEU A 406 9.40 8.83 -7.75
N LEU A 407 9.55 9.08 -6.44
CA LEU A 407 8.49 8.84 -5.46
C LEU A 407 7.28 9.78 -5.63
N ASP A 408 7.49 10.99 -6.14
CA ASP A 408 6.42 11.93 -6.51
C ASP A 408 5.66 11.51 -7.78
N VAL A 409 6.38 11.04 -8.81
CA VAL A 409 5.81 10.67 -10.11
C VAL A 409 5.17 9.28 -10.11
N VAL A 410 5.84 8.29 -9.50
CA VAL A 410 5.31 6.92 -9.42
C VAL A 410 4.10 6.91 -8.50
N PRO A 411 2.96 6.33 -8.92
CA PRO A 411 1.74 6.27 -8.12
C PRO A 411 2.01 5.80 -6.68
N LYS A 412 1.39 6.45 -5.68
CA LYS A 412 1.64 6.14 -4.26
C LYS A 412 1.38 4.68 -3.88
N SER A 413 0.52 3.99 -4.63
CA SER A 413 0.22 2.57 -4.47
C SER A 413 1.28 1.63 -5.06
N ARG A 414 2.37 2.17 -5.64
CA ARG A 414 3.47 1.40 -6.24
C ARG A 414 4.80 1.79 -5.60
N ALA A 415 5.65 0.79 -5.50
CA ALA A 415 7.01 0.94 -4.98
C ALA A 415 8.00 1.27 -6.10
N VAL A 416 9.09 1.93 -5.71
CA VAL A 416 10.31 2.14 -6.50
C VAL A 416 11.39 1.23 -5.94
N VAL A 417 12.17 0.57 -6.78
CA VAL A 417 13.13 -0.45 -6.36
C VAL A 417 14.53 0.00 -6.77
N VAL A 418 15.42 0.16 -5.79
CA VAL A 418 16.83 0.58 -6.01
C VAL A 418 17.76 -0.62 -6.08
N ARG A 419 18.94 -0.45 -6.67
CA ARG A 419 19.98 -1.48 -6.64
C ARG A 419 20.58 -1.59 -5.24
N TYR A 420 20.59 -2.79 -4.69
CA TYR A 420 21.13 -3.12 -3.38
C TYR A 420 20.54 -2.36 -2.18
N PRO A 421 20.57 -2.99 -0.99
CA PRO A 421 20.02 -2.34 0.20
C PRO A 421 20.82 -1.09 0.65
N GLY A 422 22.13 -1.04 0.37
CA GLY A 422 23.00 0.06 0.77
C GLY A 422 22.52 1.44 0.28
N LEU A 423 21.98 1.53 -0.94
CA LEU A 423 21.39 2.77 -1.46
C LEU A 423 20.17 3.20 -0.64
N LYS A 424 19.32 2.24 -0.24
CA LYS A 424 18.14 2.54 0.59
C LYS A 424 18.53 3.12 1.94
N TYR A 425 19.56 2.59 2.60
CA TYR A 425 19.93 3.08 3.94
C TYR A 425 20.59 4.45 3.89
N GLN A 426 21.33 4.75 2.81
CA GLN A 426 21.89 6.08 2.60
C GLN A 426 20.79 7.13 2.30
N LEU A 427 19.72 6.72 1.61
CA LEU A 427 18.56 7.58 1.35
C LEU A 427 17.72 7.84 2.62
N PHE A 428 17.62 6.85 3.51
CA PHE A 428 16.84 6.93 4.75
C PHE A 428 17.74 6.62 5.96
N ASP A 429 17.71 5.40 6.46
CA ASP A 429 18.61 4.87 7.49
C ASP A 429 18.64 3.31 7.42
N LYS A 430 19.41 2.64 8.28
CA LYS A 430 19.56 1.17 8.28
C LYS A 430 18.59 0.43 9.24
N THR A 431 17.52 1.07 9.69
CA THR A 431 16.49 0.46 10.55
C THR A 431 15.44 -0.25 9.69
N PRO A 432 15.20 -1.55 9.84
CA PRO A 432 14.14 -2.20 9.06
C PRO A 432 12.75 -1.64 9.36
N LEU A 433 11.86 -1.63 8.37
CA LEU A 433 10.46 -1.25 8.54
C LEU A 433 9.77 -2.14 9.58
N THR A 434 8.94 -1.52 10.41
CA THR A 434 7.98 -2.23 11.24
C THR A 434 6.69 -2.51 10.47
N GLN A 435 5.87 -3.45 10.97
CA GLN A 435 4.55 -3.71 10.40
C GLN A 435 3.65 -2.46 10.37
N GLN A 436 3.80 -1.56 11.35
CA GLN A 436 3.01 -0.33 11.46
C GLN A 436 3.42 0.70 10.39
N GLU A 437 4.69 0.76 10.03
CA GLU A 437 5.22 1.71 9.04
C GLU A 437 5.11 1.21 7.60
N ALA A 438 5.22 -0.11 7.40
CA ALA A 438 5.35 -0.82 6.13
C ALA A 438 4.37 -0.37 5.03
N PHE A 439 3.17 0.03 5.40
CA PHE A 439 2.10 0.36 4.46
C PHE A 439 1.49 1.75 4.66
N THR A 440 2.22 2.64 5.34
CA THR A 440 1.83 4.05 5.57
C THR A 440 1.85 4.91 4.31
N GLY A 441 2.58 4.47 3.27
CA GLY A 441 2.81 5.25 2.07
C GLY A 441 3.91 6.31 2.23
N SER A 442 4.70 6.23 3.32
CA SER A 442 5.91 7.03 3.50
C SER A 442 6.94 6.74 2.40
N ALA A 443 7.89 7.65 2.20
CA ALA A 443 8.95 7.48 1.21
C ALA A 443 9.71 6.15 1.41
N ARG A 444 10.13 5.85 2.65
CA ARG A 444 10.86 4.62 2.98
C ARG A 444 10.02 3.35 2.75
N SER A 445 8.73 3.38 3.06
CA SER A 445 7.85 2.22 2.91
C SER A 445 7.53 1.89 1.45
N ARG A 446 7.86 2.80 0.53
CA ARG A 446 7.66 2.65 -0.91
C ARG A 446 8.93 2.31 -1.67
N VAL A 447 10.04 2.04 -0.98
CA VAL A 447 11.31 1.75 -1.64
C VAL A 447 11.71 0.29 -1.44
N GLY A 448 11.66 -0.53 -2.48
CA GLY A 448 12.20 -1.89 -2.47
C GLY A 448 13.66 -1.92 -2.92
N PHE A 449 14.18 -3.11 -3.16
CA PHE A 449 15.52 -3.25 -3.74
C PHE A 449 15.65 -4.47 -4.64
N HIS A 450 16.58 -4.38 -5.60
CA HIS A 450 16.94 -5.50 -6.46
C HIS A 450 18.43 -5.80 -6.36
N ASN A 451 18.78 -7.03 -6.64
CA ASN A 451 20.15 -7.53 -6.75
C ASN A 451 20.34 -8.02 -8.18
N GLU A 452 21.30 -7.48 -8.90
CA GLU A 452 21.46 -7.67 -10.36
C GLU A 452 22.52 -8.69 -10.78
N CYS A 453 23.22 -9.27 -9.81
CA CYS A 453 24.17 -10.36 -10.01
C CYS A 453 23.90 -11.49 -9.00
N TYR A 454 22.62 -11.78 -8.72
CA TYR A 454 22.21 -12.85 -7.82
C TYR A 454 22.84 -14.17 -8.30
N MET A 455 23.53 -14.89 -7.42
CA MET A 455 24.30 -16.10 -7.75
C MET A 455 25.53 -15.91 -8.65
N ALA A 456 25.82 -14.71 -9.18
CA ALA A 456 26.96 -14.48 -10.08
C ALA A 456 28.32 -14.68 -9.40
N ASP A 457 28.36 -14.73 -8.06
CA ASP A 457 29.12 -15.76 -7.37
C ASP A 457 28.95 -15.71 -5.87
N TYR A 458 29.46 -16.75 -5.22
CA TYR A 458 30.19 -16.65 -3.95
C TYR A 458 31.39 -15.67 -4.03
N HIS A 459 31.29 -14.58 -4.79
CA HIS A 459 32.28 -13.55 -4.97
C HIS A 459 32.41 -12.86 -3.61
N PRO A 460 33.63 -12.71 -3.06
CA PRO A 460 33.83 -12.21 -1.71
C PRO A 460 33.08 -10.91 -1.45
N GLU A 461 32.99 -10.01 -2.42
CA GLU A 461 32.35 -8.71 -2.26
C GLU A 461 30.81 -8.77 -2.26
N VAL A 462 30.20 -9.50 -3.20
CA VAL A 462 28.73 -9.66 -3.29
C VAL A 462 28.21 -10.53 -2.14
N ARG A 463 28.97 -11.54 -1.71
CA ARG A 463 28.66 -12.33 -0.51
C ARG A 463 28.84 -11.53 0.78
N ARG A 464 29.88 -10.69 0.88
CA ARG A 464 30.13 -9.85 2.06
C ARG A 464 29.02 -8.82 2.27
N ILE A 465 28.54 -8.17 1.20
CA ILE A 465 27.41 -7.23 1.28
C ILE A 465 26.15 -7.95 1.76
N ARG A 466 25.83 -9.11 1.17
CA ARG A 466 24.67 -9.93 1.57
C ARG A 466 24.73 -10.41 3.03
N LEU A 467 25.88 -10.91 3.49
CA LEU A 467 26.04 -11.38 4.86
C LEU A 467 26.00 -10.24 5.88
N ALA A 468 26.57 -9.08 5.54
CA ALA A 468 26.56 -7.90 6.41
C ALA A 468 25.15 -7.32 6.59
N ASP A 469 24.27 -7.49 5.59
CA ASP A 469 22.91 -6.96 5.58
C ASP A 469 21.83 -8.03 5.81
N ARG A 470 22.21 -9.28 6.08
CA ARG A 470 21.28 -10.43 6.23
C ARG A 470 20.11 -10.13 7.17
N GLY A 471 20.40 -9.57 8.35
CA GLY A 471 19.37 -9.24 9.35
C GLY A 471 18.42 -8.15 8.89
N TYR A 472 18.93 -7.16 8.14
CA TYR A 472 18.10 -6.12 7.55
C TYR A 472 17.20 -6.70 6.45
N LEU A 473 17.79 -7.45 5.50
CA LEU A 473 17.08 -8.08 4.40
C LEU A 473 15.92 -8.97 4.88
N GLN A 474 16.16 -9.77 5.91
CA GLN A 474 15.15 -10.62 6.53
C GLN A 474 14.01 -9.86 7.20
N GLN A 475 14.15 -8.57 7.52
CA GLN A 475 13.09 -7.79 8.13
C GLN A 475 12.43 -6.87 7.11
N GLU A 476 13.23 -6.22 6.29
CA GLU A 476 12.76 -5.30 5.25
C GLU A 476 11.99 -6.00 4.14
N GLY A 477 12.51 -7.15 3.66
CA GLY A 477 11.88 -7.95 2.60
C GLY A 477 10.54 -8.60 3.00
N LEU A 478 10.04 -8.34 4.22
CA LEU A 478 8.64 -8.65 4.58
C LEU A 478 7.65 -7.71 3.91
N TYR A 479 8.07 -6.47 3.62
CA TYR A 479 7.16 -5.35 3.44
C TYR A 479 7.34 -4.63 2.10
N VAL A 480 8.52 -4.72 1.49
CA VAL A 480 8.83 -4.05 0.21
C VAL A 480 9.18 -5.08 -0.85
N PRO A 481 8.90 -4.80 -2.14
CA PRO A 481 9.21 -5.74 -3.20
C PRO A 481 10.71 -5.95 -3.33
N GLN A 482 11.08 -7.21 -3.54
CA GLN A 482 12.46 -7.60 -3.80
C GLN A 482 12.59 -8.41 -5.09
N ALA A 483 13.58 -8.06 -5.91
CA ALA A 483 13.90 -8.77 -7.14
C ALA A 483 15.34 -9.30 -7.12
N GLU A 484 15.51 -10.59 -7.42
CA GLU A 484 16.81 -11.24 -7.54
C GLU A 484 17.07 -11.55 -9.02
N MET A 485 18.01 -10.83 -9.61
CA MET A 485 18.27 -10.79 -11.04
C MET A 485 19.70 -11.23 -11.33
N MET A 486 19.89 -11.86 -12.48
CA MET A 486 21.14 -12.18 -13.14
C MET A 486 21.10 -11.47 -14.49
N ASP A 487 21.75 -10.31 -14.61
CA ASP A 487 21.80 -9.54 -15.86
C ASP A 487 23.13 -9.72 -16.60
N THR A 488 23.13 -9.49 -17.92
CA THR A 488 24.22 -9.83 -18.88
C THR A 488 25.60 -9.30 -18.50
N GLY A 489 25.70 -8.16 -17.80
CA GLY A 489 26.98 -7.62 -17.32
C GLY A 489 27.68 -8.51 -16.28
N CYS A 490 26.92 -9.35 -15.58
CA CYS A 490 27.46 -10.28 -14.58
C CYS A 490 27.91 -11.60 -15.20
N PHE A 491 27.47 -11.96 -16.43
CA PHE A 491 27.67 -13.28 -17.03
C PHE A 491 29.15 -13.59 -17.36
N ASP A 492 29.94 -12.59 -17.74
CA ASP A 492 31.36 -12.79 -18.07
C ASP A 492 32.25 -12.92 -16.82
N PHE A 493 31.96 -12.16 -15.76
CA PHE A 493 32.63 -12.29 -14.46
C PHE A 493 32.24 -13.59 -13.76
N ALA A 494 30.97 -13.94 -13.90
CA ALA A 494 30.39 -15.18 -13.44
C ALA A 494 31.11 -16.40 -14.03
N TYR A 495 31.20 -16.53 -15.35
CA TYR A 495 31.70 -17.75 -15.96
C TYR A 495 33.09 -18.21 -15.48
N ALA A 496 33.93 -17.28 -15.01
CA ALA A 496 35.28 -17.55 -14.53
C ALA A 496 35.39 -18.06 -13.08
N VAL A 497 34.40 -17.87 -12.20
CA VAL A 497 34.55 -18.05 -10.74
C VAL A 497 33.51 -19.00 -10.08
N TRP A 498 32.59 -19.58 -10.86
CA TRP A 498 31.43 -20.29 -10.30
C TRP A 498 31.71 -21.61 -9.58
N LYS A 499 31.18 -21.73 -8.36
CA LYS A 499 30.97 -22.99 -7.62
C LYS A 499 29.52 -23.44 -7.75
N GLU A 500 29.28 -24.75 -7.79
CA GLU A 500 27.92 -25.28 -7.69
C GLU A 500 27.30 -24.97 -6.32
N VAL A 501 26.00 -24.66 -6.28
CA VAL A 501 25.30 -24.29 -5.03
C VAL A 501 24.46 -25.48 -4.53
N PRO A 502 24.72 -26.00 -3.33
CA PRO A 502 23.88 -27.01 -2.70
C PRO A 502 22.46 -26.51 -2.48
N CYS A 503 21.47 -27.38 -2.72
CA CYS A 503 20.06 -27.04 -2.52
C CYS A 503 19.70 -26.44 -1.14
N PRO A 504 20.20 -26.96 0.00
CA PRO A 504 19.90 -26.36 1.31
C PRO A 504 20.37 -24.90 1.42
N GLU A 505 21.55 -24.59 0.87
CA GLU A 505 22.11 -23.24 0.88
C GLU A 505 21.28 -22.30 0.00
N LEU A 506 20.86 -22.76 -1.18
CA LEU A 506 19.99 -21.98 -2.05
C LEU A 506 18.65 -21.66 -1.39
N ILE A 507 18.02 -22.65 -0.74
CA ILE A 507 16.76 -22.45 -0.02
C ILE A 507 16.93 -21.48 1.16
N GLU A 508 18.05 -21.58 1.90
CA GLU A 508 18.39 -20.65 2.97
C GLU A 508 18.57 -19.22 2.43
N GLU A 509 19.29 -19.05 1.33
CA GLU A 509 19.50 -17.75 0.68
C GLU A 509 18.18 -17.14 0.23
N MET A 510 17.31 -17.92 -0.44
CA MET A 510 15.99 -17.46 -0.85
C MET A 510 15.11 -17.05 0.35
N ALA A 511 15.27 -17.69 1.51
CA ALA A 511 14.56 -17.31 2.73
C ALA A 511 15.11 -16.05 3.42
N ILE A 512 16.39 -15.73 3.20
CA ILE A 512 17.03 -14.47 3.64
C ILE A 512 16.55 -13.32 2.77
N THR A 513 16.67 -13.50 1.45
CA THR A 513 16.42 -12.44 0.48
C THR A 513 14.94 -12.31 0.15
N ARG A 514 14.11 -13.33 0.36
CA ARG A 514 12.66 -13.22 0.19
C ARG A 514 12.22 -12.61 -1.15
N PRO A 515 12.81 -13.05 -2.28
CA PRO A 515 12.52 -12.44 -3.56
C PRO A 515 11.05 -12.65 -3.90
N ASP A 516 10.38 -11.58 -4.29
CA ASP A 516 9.07 -11.66 -4.93
C ASP A 516 9.21 -12.02 -6.40
N ALA A 517 10.32 -11.58 -7.00
CA ALA A 517 10.58 -11.74 -8.41
C ALA A 517 12.01 -12.22 -8.65
N THR A 518 12.17 -13.09 -9.65
CA THR A 518 13.47 -13.64 -10.06
C THR A 518 13.62 -13.58 -11.56
N ASN A 519 14.82 -13.55 -12.13
CA ASN A 519 15.01 -13.91 -13.54
C ASN A 519 15.92 -15.15 -13.65
N GLN A 520 16.06 -15.66 -14.88
CA GLN A 520 17.00 -16.71 -15.32
C GLN A 520 17.86 -17.36 -14.20
N PHE A 521 17.34 -18.43 -13.58
CA PHE A 521 18.15 -19.24 -12.68
C PHE A 521 19.10 -20.12 -13.50
N PRO A 522 20.39 -20.21 -13.13
CA PRO A 522 21.31 -21.12 -13.79
C PRO A 522 21.02 -22.58 -13.37
N VAL A 523 20.09 -23.22 -14.09
CA VAL A 523 19.58 -24.58 -13.78
C VAL A 523 20.71 -25.60 -13.66
N ASN A 524 21.76 -25.46 -14.46
CA ASN A 524 22.93 -26.35 -14.49
C ASN A 524 23.89 -26.20 -13.29
N ARG A 525 23.61 -25.31 -12.33
CA ARG A 525 24.54 -24.96 -11.24
C ARG A 525 24.00 -25.24 -9.85
N VAL A 526 22.78 -25.74 -9.76
CA VAL A 526 22.16 -26.17 -8.50
C VAL A 526 22.40 -27.67 -8.31
N GLN A 527 23.05 -28.04 -7.21
CA GLN A 527 23.23 -29.44 -6.84
C GLN A 527 21.97 -29.98 -6.16
N GLY A 528 21.33 -30.96 -6.80
CA GLY A 528 20.09 -31.57 -6.34
C GLY A 528 18.85 -31.05 -7.09
N ASP A 529 17.66 -31.45 -6.62
CA ASP A 529 16.38 -31.19 -7.30
C ASP A 529 15.46 -30.25 -6.49
N CYS A 530 15.97 -29.08 -6.09
CA CYS A 530 15.20 -28.08 -5.35
C CYS A 530 14.66 -26.94 -6.22
N LEU A 531 15.07 -26.82 -7.48
CA LEU A 531 14.60 -25.75 -8.36
C LEU A 531 13.06 -25.70 -8.46
N PRO A 532 12.33 -26.83 -8.57
CA PRO A 532 10.87 -26.79 -8.53
C PRO A 532 10.32 -26.20 -7.23
N GLU A 533 10.97 -26.45 -6.09
CA GLU A 533 10.59 -25.83 -4.82
C GLU A 533 10.88 -24.32 -4.80
N VAL A 534 12.10 -23.94 -5.17
CA VAL A 534 12.54 -22.53 -5.27
C VAL A 534 11.52 -21.74 -6.07
N LYS A 535 11.20 -22.23 -7.27
CA LYS A 535 10.25 -21.62 -8.19
C LYS A 535 8.83 -21.50 -7.63
N ARG A 536 8.33 -22.54 -6.95
CA ARG A 536 7.01 -22.50 -6.30
C ARG A 536 6.95 -21.48 -5.16
N ARG A 537 8.07 -21.29 -4.46
CA ARG A 537 8.18 -20.47 -3.25
C ARG A 537 8.66 -19.05 -3.50
N THR A 538 9.22 -18.67 -4.65
CA THR A 538 9.52 -17.25 -4.98
C THR A 538 8.28 -16.38 -4.79
N GLY A 539 8.34 -15.28 -4.04
CA GLY A 539 7.21 -14.46 -3.63
C GLY A 539 6.28 -15.17 -2.66
N TYR A 540 5.02 -14.73 -2.61
CA TYR A 540 4.02 -15.36 -1.75
C TYR A 540 3.52 -16.70 -2.29
N ARG A 541 3.12 -17.61 -1.40
CA ARG A 541 2.38 -18.84 -1.75
C ARG A 541 1.36 -19.15 -0.65
N TYR A 542 0.18 -18.55 -0.77
CA TYR A 542 -0.87 -18.75 0.23
C TYR A 542 -1.53 -20.11 0.09
N ARG A 543 -1.69 -20.78 1.22
CA ARG A 543 -2.37 -22.06 1.34
C ARG A 543 -3.38 -22.00 2.47
N LEU A 544 -4.58 -22.49 2.18
CA LEU A 544 -5.61 -22.74 3.17
C LEU A 544 -5.34 -24.08 3.85
N LEU A 545 -5.40 -24.11 5.18
CA LEU A 545 -5.22 -25.32 5.98
C LEU A 545 -6.57 -25.87 6.44
N GLU A 546 -7.43 -24.97 6.90
CA GLU A 546 -8.76 -25.29 7.42
C GLU A 546 -9.72 -24.13 7.13
N SER A 547 -10.99 -24.44 6.95
CA SER A 547 -12.07 -23.45 7.00
C SER A 547 -13.22 -23.95 7.86
N ARG A 548 -13.88 -23.01 8.55
CA ARG A 548 -15.08 -23.25 9.35
C ARG A 548 -16.19 -22.32 8.87
N VAL A 549 -17.27 -22.92 8.38
CA VAL A 549 -18.42 -22.21 7.83
C VAL A 549 -19.67 -22.64 8.59
N PRO A 550 -20.53 -21.70 9.05
CA PRO A 550 -21.83 -22.06 9.63
C PRO A 550 -22.69 -22.89 8.66
N LEU A 551 -23.40 -23.90 9.17
CA LEU A 551 -24.29 -24.71 8.32
C LEU A 551 -25.47 -23.91 7.76
N SER A 552 -25.93 -22.90 8.49
CA SER A 552 -27.02 -22.02 8.05
C SER A 552 -26.86 -20.59 8.56
N ALA A 553 -27.48 -19.63 7.87
CA ALA A 553 -27.59 -18.24 8.27
C ALA A 553 -28.88 -17.62 7.69
N ARG A 554 -29.46 -16.64 8.36
CA ARG A 554 -30.65 -15.92 7.85
C ARG A 554 -30.25 -14.78 6.92
N ALA A 555 -31.06 -14.51 5.91
CA ALA A 555 -30.92 -13.29 5.11
C ALA A 555 -30.94 -12.05 6.03
N GLY A 556 -30.06 -11.08 5.75
CA GLY A 556 -29.90 -9.89 6.61
C GLY A 556 -29.09 -10.10 7.90
N ALA A 557 -28.75 -11.35 8.27
CA ALA A 557 -27.98 -11.63 9.48
C ALA A 557 -26.46 -11.57 9.22
N GLY A 558 -25.69 -11.50 10.31
CA GLY A 558 -24.24 -11.65 10.26
C GLY A 558 -23.82 -13.07 9.89
N LEU A 559 -22.76 -13.18 9.09
CA LEU A 559 -22.06 -14.42 8.76
C LEU A 559 -20.59 -14.26 9.14
N ALA A 560 -20.05 -15.22 9.88
CA ALA A 560 -18.63 -15.31 10.20
C ALA A 560 -18.05 -16.61 9.66
N VAL A 561 -17.06 -16.51 8.79
CA VAL A 561 -16.30 -17.64 8.25
C VAL A 561 -14.89 -17.58 8.81
N GLN A 562 -14.43 -18.66 9.44
CA GLN A 562 -13.06 -18.74 9.93
C GLN A 562 -12.18 -19.48 8.91
N LEU A 563 -11.00 -18.94 8.64
CA LEU A 563 -9.99 -19.56 7.78
C LEU A 563 -8.67 -19.69 8.56
N THR A 564 -8.03 -20.84 8.47
CA THR A 564 -6.65 -21.02 8.93
C THR A 564 -5.76 -21.10 7.70
N MET A 565 -4.85 -20.13 7.54
CA MET A 565 -4.01 -19.99 6.34
C MET A 565 -2.53 -19.92 6.70
N THR A 566 -1.67 -20.19 5.71
CA THR A 566 -0.21 -20.02 5.79
C THR A 566 0.31 -19.38 4.50
N ASN A 567 1.46 -18.71 4.58
CA ASN A 567 2.26 -18.31 3.42
C ASN A 567 3.50 -19.21 3.34
N ASP A 568 3.48 -20.19 2.44
CA ASP A 568 4.60 -21.11 2.22
C ASP A 568 5.70 -20.51 1.31
N GLY A 569 5.50 -19.29 0.83
CA GLY A 569 6.43 -18.56 -0.01
C GLY A 569 7.65 -18.03 0.74
N PHE A 570 8.62 -17.51 0.00
CA PHE A 570 9.76 -16.77 0.53
C PHE A 570 9.40 -15.30 0.77
N GLY A 571 8.55 -14.72 -0.10
CA GLY A 571 8.17 -13.31 -0.08
C GLY A 571 6.72 -13.07 0.36
N GLY A 572 6.34 -11.80 0.40
CA GLY A 572 5.02 -11.32 0.81
C GLY A 572 4.18 -10.86 -0.38
N ILE A 573 3.04 -10.26 -0.08
CA ILE A 573 2.34 -9.40 -1.04
C ILE A 573 2.74 -7.96 -0.71
N TYR A 574 3.10 -7.17 -1.72
CA TYR A 574 3.48 -5.77 -1.55
C TYR A 574 2.42 -4.77 -2.04
N ASN A 575 1.57 -5.13 -3.02
CA ASN A 575 0.39 -4.34 -3.38
C ASN A 575 -0.88 -4.91 -2.72
N PRO A 576 -1.73 -4.08 -2.10
CA PRO A 576 -2.86 -4.55 -1.30
C PRO A 576 -3.84 -5.37 -2.12
N ARG A 577 -4.38 -6.43 -1.52
CA ARG A 577 -5.48 -7.24 -2.09
C ARG A 577 -6.52 -7.49 -1.01
N ALA A 578 -7.78 -7.36 -1.39
CA ALA A 578 -8.89 -7.69 -0.50
C ALA A 578 -9.12 -9.20 -0.47
N ILE A 579 -9.77 -9.67 0.60
CA ILE A 579 -10.41 -10.98 0.65
C ILE A 579 -11.91 -10.76 0.57
N GLU A 580 -12.57 -11.44 -0.36
CA GLU A 580 -14.01 -11.39 -0.55
C GLU A 580 -14.60 -12.78 -0.32
N LEU A 581 -15.75 -12.83 0.37
CA LEU A 581 -16.57 -14.02 0.47
C LEU A 581 -17.56 -14.05 -0.71
N ILE A 582 -17.72 -15.19 -1.33
CA ILE A 582 -18.59 -15.39 -2.48
C ILE A 582 -19.62 -16.46 -2.12
N LEU A 583 -20.90 -16.16 -2.33
CA LEU A 583 -21.99 -17.13 -2.24
C LEU A 583 -22.54 -17.43 -3.63
N ARG A 584 -22.37 -18.66 -4.11
CA ARG A 584 -22.92 -19.11 -5.39
C ARG A 584 -24.13 -20.01 -5.17
N PRO A 585 -25.33 -19.66 -5.66
CA PRO A 585 -26.53 -20.48 -5.46
C PRO A 585 -26.40 -21.81 -6.21
N LYS A 586 -26.67 -22.94 -5.53
CA LYS A 586 -26.64 -24.28 -6.15
C LYS A 586 -27.77 -24.51 -7.16
N GLY A 587 -28.88 -23.79 -7.02
CA GLY A 587 -30.01 -23.82 -7.96
C GLY A 587 -29.77 -23.06 -9.27
N GLY A 588 -28.56 -22.51 -9.48
CA GLY A 588 -28.24 -21.62 -10.58
C GLY A 588 -28.52 -20.15 -10.23
N GLY A 589 -27.80 -19.25 -10.91
CA GLY A 589 -27.84 -17.80 -10.65
C GLY A 589 -26.46 -17.18 -10.58
N GLN A 590 -26.41 -15.86 -10.47
CA GLN A 590 -25.14 -15.13 -10.34
C GLN A 590 -24.62 -15.22 -8.90
N PRO A 591 -23.30 -15.44 -8.71
CA PRO A 591 -22.70 -15.43 -7.39
C PRO A 591 -22.78 -14.03 -6.77
N THR A 592 -23.04 -13.99 -5.46
CA THR A 592 -23.07 -12.76 -4.68
C THR A 592 -21.74 -12.55 -3.99
N ARG A 593 -21.09 -11.40 -4.22
CA ARG A 593 -19.87 -11.00 -3.51
C ARG A 593 -20.24 -10.27 -2.21
N LEU A 594 -19.62 -10.68 -1.12
CA LEU A 594 -19.86 -10.14 0.21
C LEU A 594 -18.64 -9.36 0.68
N VAL A 595 -18.89 -8.15 1.19
CA VAL A 595 -17.85 -7.27 1.73
C VAL A 595 -17.47 -7.76 3.12
N VAL A 596 -16.21 -8.15 3.29
CA VAL A 596 -15.66 -8.51 4.60
C VAL A 596 -15.38 -7.24 5.42
N ASN A 597 -15.85 -7.20 6.66
CA ASN A 597 -15.66 -6.08 7.58
C ASN A 597 -15.31 -6.59 8.99
N PRO A 598 -14.19 -6.15 9.60
CA PRO A 598 -13.16 -5.27 9.03
C PRO A 598 -12.41 -5.92 7.87
N PRO A 599 -11.95 -5.14 6.88
CA PRO A 599 -11.17 -5.66 5.77
C PRO A 599 -9.88 -6.31 6.29
N GLN A 600 -9.48 -7.40 5.64
CA GLN A 600 -8.23 -8.10 5.95
C GLN A 600 -7.13 -7.59 5.01
N ASP A 601 -6.01 -7.12 5.55
CA ASP A 601 -4.85 -6.74 4.75
C ASP A 601 -3.97 -7.97 4.50
N THR A 602 -4.05 -8.51 3.28
CA THR A 602 -3.28 -9.70 2.89
C THR A 602 -1.78 -9.47 2.94
N ARG A 603 -1.30 -8.23 2.85
CA ARG A 603 0.14 -7.92 2.94
C ARG A 603 0.74 -8.30 4.30
N LEU A 604 -0.11 -8.46 5.32
CA LEU A 604 0.28 -8.91 6.65
C LEU A 604 0.36 -10.44 6.79
N PHE A 605 0.11 -11.19 5.72
CA PHE A 605 0.22 -12.65 5.72
C PHE A 605 1.66 -13.03 5.38
N LEU A 606 2.53 -12.65 6.31
CA LEU A 606 3.97 -12.71 6.14
C LEU A 606 4.48 -14.16 6.04
N PRO A 607 5.53 -14.41 5.24
CA PRO A 607 6.16 -15.72 5.16
C PRO A 607 6.93 -16.01 6.46
N ALA A 608 6.61 -17.12 7.12
CA ALA A 608 7.44 -17.67 8.19
C ALA A 608 7.18 -19.18 8.35
N PRO A 609 8.23 -20.03 8.35
CA PRO A 609 8.07 -21.48 8.50
C PRO A 609 7.24 -21.84 9.73
N GLY A 610 6.20 -22.66 9.54
CA GLY A 610 5.35 -23.15 10.63
C GLY A 610 4.39 -22.12 11.23
N THR A 611 4.34 -20.88 10.73
CA THR A 611 3.36 -19.90 11.20
C THR A 611 2.03 -20.05 10.48
N THR A 612 0.94 -19.98 11.24
CA THR A 612 -0.42 -19.98 10.71
C THR A 612 -1.13 -18.71 11.13
N ARG A 613 -2.06 -18.26 10.28
CA ARG A 613 -2.92 -17.09 10.50
C ARG A 613 -4.35 -17.58 10.56
N VAL A 614 -5.03 -17.31 11.66
CA VAL A 614 -6.47 -17.53 11.80
C VAL A 614 -7.19 -16.23 11.46
N LEU A 615 -7.99 -16.24 10.41
CA LEU A 615 -8.79 -15.12 9.94
C LEU A 615 -10.24 -15.38 10.28
N THR A 616 -10.93 -14.37 10.82
CA THR A 616 -12.40 -14.40 10.96
C THR A 616 -13.00 -13.41 9.98
N LEU A 617 -13.45 -13.90 8.84
CA LEU A 617 -14.10 -13.11 7.81
C LEU A 617 -15.56 -12.87 8.23
N SER A 618 -15.83 -11.67 8.73
CA SER A 618 -17.18 -11.26 9.14
C SER A 618 -17.84 -10.44 8.04
N THR A 619 -19.11 -10.70 7.77
CA THR A 619 -19.94 -9.98 6.78
C THR A 619 -21.40 -9.98 7.23
N THR A 620 -22.24 -9.15 6.60
CA THR A 620 -23.70 -9.23 6.72
C THR A 620 -24.27 -9.78 5.41
N LEU A 621 -25.16 -10.76 5.50
CA LEU A 621 -25.88 -11.27 4.32
C LEU A 621 -26.88 -10.22 3.82
N PRO A 622 -27.04 -10.03 2.50
CA PRO A 622 -28.08 -9.14 1.98
C PRO A 622 -29.47 -9.57 2.48
N ALA A 623 -30.29 -8.63 2.95
CA ALA A 623 -31.64 -8.91 3.43
C ALA A 623 -32.56 -9.51 2.34
N GLY A 624 -32.27 -9.22 1.06
CA GLY A 624 -32.99 -9.78 -0.09
C GLY A 624 -32.34 -11.03 -0.68
N LEU A 625 -31.36 -11.66 -0.01
CA LEU A 625 -30.73 -12.88 -0.50
C LEU A 625 -31.76 -14.03 -0.50
N ALA A 626 -31.96 -14.67 -1.65
CA ALA A 626 -32.96 -15.72 -1.79
C ALA A 626 -32.63 -16.92 -0.87
N PRO A 627 -33.62 -17.51 -0.18
CA PRO A 627 -33.40 -18.73 0.59
C PRO A 627 -32.93 -19.91 -0.27
N GLY A 628 -32.11 -20.78 0.30
CA GLY A 628 -31.61 -21.99 -0.35
C GLY A 628 -30.13 -22.25 -0.09
N GLN A 629 -29.57 -23.25 -0.77
CA GLN A 629 -28.20 -23.68 -0.58
C GLN A 629 -27.22 -22.92 -1.49
N TYR A 630 -26.12 -22.45 -0.89
CA TYR A 630 -25.05 -21.73 -1.58
C TYR A 630 -23.71 -22.43 -1.36
N ASP A 631 -22.92 -22.57 -2.43
CA ASP A 631 -21.49 -22.83 -2.30
C ASP A 631 -20.81 -21.60 -1.72
N VAL A 632 -19.88 -21.82 -0.78
CA VAL A 632 -19.03 -20.76 -0.23
C VAL A 632 -17.67 -20.79 -0.93
N LEU A 633 -17.27 -19.65 -1.50
CA LEU A 633 -15.98 -19.47 -2.17
C LEU A 633 -15.27 -18.21 -1.64
N LEU A 634 -13.97 -18.13 -1.93
CA LEU A 634 -13.14 -16.96 -1.65
C LEU A 634 -12.63 -16.36 -2.96
N ALA A 635 -12.63 -15.03 -3.04
CA ALA A 635 -11.89 -14.30 -4.05
C ALA A 635 -10.81 -13.44 -3.40
N LEU A 636 -9.65 -13.39 -4.04
CA LEU A 636 -8.55 -12.47 -3.71
C LEU A 636 -8.20 -11.68 -4.98
N PRO A 637 -9.11 -10.79 -5.42
CA PRO A 637 -9.00 -10.12 -6.71
C PRO A 637 -7.91 -9.04 -6.72
N ASP A 638 -7.63 -8.51 -7.90
CA ASP A 638 -6.85 -7.28 -8.03
C ASP A 638 -7.64 -6.09 -7.43
N PRO A 639 -7.00 -5.17 -6.69
CA PRO A 639 -7.69 -4.02 -6.11
C PRO A 639 -8.20 -3.03 -7.16
N MET A 640 -7.68 -3.07 -8.39
CA MET A 640 -8.02 -2.11 -9.43
C MET A 640 -9.31 -2.52 -10.13
N PRO A 641 -10.30 -1.60 -10.26
CA PRO A 641 -11.57 -1.93 -10.89
C PRO A 641 -11.46 -2.50 -12.32
N SER A 642 -10.45 -2.08 -13.09
CA SER A 642 -10.18 -2.58 -14.45
C SER A 642 -9.76 -4.06 -14.50
N LEU A 643 -9.24 -4.59 -13.40
CA LEU A 643 -8.68 -5.95 -13.30
C LEU A 643 -9.42 -6.84 -12.30
N HIS A 644 -10.24 -6.26 -11.42
CA HIS A 644 -10.90 -6.94 -10.29
C HIS A 644 -11.71 -8.19 -10.70
N SER A 645 -12.41 -8.13 -11.82
CA SER A 645 -13.24 -9.23 -12.32
C SER A 645 -12.49 -10.22 -13.23
N ARG A 646 -11.17 -10.07 -13.39
CA ARG A 646 -10.36 -10.87 -14.32
C ARG A 646 -9.64 -12.00 -13.57
N PRO A 647 -9.98 -13.28 -13.82
CA PRO A 647 -9.43 -14.43 -13.09
C PRO A 647 -7.90 -14.51 -13.09
N GLU A 648 -7.25 -14.10 -14.18
CA GLU A 648 -5.79 -14.09 -14.36
C GLU A 648 -5.06 -13.10 -13.43
N TYR A 649 -5.78 -12.17 -12.81
CA TYR A 649 -5.27 -11.25 -11.79
C TYR A 649 -5.75 -11.57 -10.37
N ALA A 650 -6.53 -12.64 -10.19
CA ALA A 650 -6.93 -13.13 -8.87
C ALA A 650 -5.87 -14.08 -8.29
N ILE A 651 -5.76 -14.12 -6.96
CA ILE A 651 -4.86 -15.07 -6.30
C ILE A 651 -5.49 -16.46 -6.26
N ARG A 652 -4.76 -17.42 -6.83
CA ARG A 652 -4.97 -18.86 -6.64
C ARG A 652 -4.29 -19.32 -5.36
N LEU A 653 -5.05 -20.00 -4.49
CA LEU A 653 -4.50 -20.67 -3.31
C LEU A 653 -3.81 -21.98 -3.69
N ALA A 654 -2.74 -22.33 -2.98
CA ALA A 654 -1.91 -23.51 -3.21
C ALA A 654 -2.53 -24.79 -2.63
N ASN A 655 -3.78 -25.06 -3.02
CA ASN A 655 -4.58 -26.18 -2.56
C ASN A 655 -5.06 -27.04 -3.73
N GLU A 656 -5.18 -28.34 -3.49
CA GLU A 656 -5.79 -29.27 -4.45
C GLU A 656 -7.30 -29.01 -4.55
N ASN A 657 -7.85 -29.04 -5.75
CA ASN A 657 -9.30 -28.97 -6.02
C ASN A 657 -10.04 -27.74 -5.48
N VAL A 658 -9.33 -26.64 -5.17
CA VAL A 658 -9.92 -25.39 -4.67
C VAL A 658 -10.09 -24.35 -5.79
N TRP A 659 -9.18 -24.30 -6.78
CA TRP A 659 -9.15 -23.22 -7.77
C TRP A 659 -10.16 -23.40 -8.92
N GLU A 660 -10.91 -22.34 -9.23
CA GLU A 660 -11.80 -22.26 -10.38
C GLU A 660 -11.26 -21.27 -11.42
N ALA A 661 -10.56 -21.77 -12.44
CA ALA A 661 -9.88 -20.92 -13.43
C ALA A 661 -10.80 -19.97 -14.20
N GLY A 662 -12.06 -20.37 -14.45
CA GLY A 662 -13.02 -19.54 -15.20
C GLY A 662 -13.58 -18.35 -14.40
N SER A 663 -13.66 -18.47 -13.08
CA SER A 663 -14.23 -17.43 -12.19
C SER A 663 -13.16 -16.65 -11.43
N GLY A 664 -11.98 -17.23 -11.25
CA GLY A 664 -10.93 -16.69 -10.39
C GLY A 664 -11.20 -16.92 -8.90
N PHE A 665 -12.12 -17.83 -8.57
CA PHE A 665 -12.52 -18.12 -7.19
C PHE A 665 -11.80 -19.35 -6.63
N ASN A 666 -11.69 -19.38 -5.31
CA ASN A 666 -11.20 -20.51 -4.53
C ASN A 666 -12.40 -21.14 -3.80
N ALA A 667 -12.92 -22.25 -4.32
CA ALA A 667 -14.05 -22.97 -3.76
C ALA A 667 -13.67 -23.64 -2.43
N LEU A 668 -14.42 -23.35 -1.37
CA LEU A 668 -14.15 -23.93 -0.05
C LEU A 668 -14.65 -25.37 0.09
N GLY A 669 -15.42 -25.88 -0.88
CA GLY A 669 -16.09 -27.18 -0.75
C GLY A 669 -17.12 -27.21 0.38
N GLN A 670 -17.62 -26.04 0.78
CA GLN A 670 -18.57 -25.86 1.89
C GLN A 670 -19.89 -25.33 1.37
N THR A 671 -20.98 -25.70 2.03
CA THR A 671 -22.34 -25.24 1.71
C THR A 671 -22.93 -24.48 2.89
N LEU A 672 -23.51 -23.32 2.60
CA LEU A 672 -24.31 -22.53 3.53
C LEU A 672 -25.78 -22.62 3.13
N ASP A 673 -26.65 -23.00 4.08
CA ASP A 673 -28.11 -22.91 3.90
C ASP A 673 -28.62 -21.53 4.33
N VAL A 674 -29.05 -20.72 3.36
CA VAL A 674 -29.61 -19.40 3.61
C VAL A 674 -31.10 -19.53 3.92
N GLN A 675 -31.47 -19.10 5.11
CA GLN A 675 -32.85 -19.11 5.61
C GLN A 675 -33.52 -17.75 5.39
N PRO A 676 -34.87 -17.71 5.33
CA PRO A 676 -35.63 -16.47 5.21
C PRO A 676 -35.32 -15.41 6.28
#